data_AF-A0A916YK93-F1
#
_entry.id   AF-A0A916YK93-F1
#
_cell.length_a   1.000
_cell.length_b   1.000
_cell.length_c   1.000
_cell.angle_alpha   90.00
_cell.angle_beta   90.00
_cell.angle_gamma   90.00
#
_symmetry.space_group_name_H-M   'P 1'
#
loop_
_entity.id
_entity.type
_entity.pdbx_description
1 polymer ?
#
loop_
_entity_poly.entity_id
_entity_poly.type
_entity_poly.pdbx_seq_one_letter_code
_entity_poly.pdbx_strand_id
1 'polypeptide(L)'
;MRNFILLFLFFCTHLSYSQYTPQQIESVNSALTKLHEQAMFNGVVLIAKEGKPLYKKAFGIASIQTQEALATNSSFNLASVSKQFVAMMTMILKEQGKLQFDDKVKKHLPNFPYDKISIRQLLTHTSGLPEYFDLATKFTNTLDTLNNEKVLSLLVDLRPELEFESGSEWQYSNTGYVLLASIIEKASKMKVETFFDKYITQPLLLTNTFVYYLNMKSPLSLKTQRVYGFERQNGQNSLNDLMRFDGVVGDGNIYSSVEDLLTWEQALYTNKLVSKATLQEAFTPVKLKNGETYNYGFAWETSDDDETLSHTGSWVGFENYIERNLSKKTTVIILSNGTNDIAIDLVNAILSGKKPKIPTTQLIKNIKLIDGTGSVARKADVRLKDDRIWEIGNLITFPNEESTDGQGLVLSPGFIDTHSHHFGGLNKVPEAIPAVSQGITTIVIGQDGGSYPMDTLKNFFKKRPVAVNIATYTGHSTLRSEVMGAKSLYRTAKPSEVDKMKVLLKKELEKGSLGLATGLEYESAFFSNRDEVLQLAQIVAENGGRYMSHIRSEDINLDDAIDEIIEIGRETKIPVQISHIKIAKKDQWGKSPQLLARLQKARAEGINITADCYPYDFWNSTLRVLFPNRDYTNPASAEFAVNQLFDPERSVLVRFAPNKSYAGKTISAIAKERNEKPSQTLMNLIAIAAEFEEKNPDFNEGIEAIMGKSMDEADVANFLLWSHTNICSDGASSGHPRGHGTFTKILGRYVREQKLMQLETAIYKMTGLSAENLGINDRGIITNGNYADLVLFNPETVIDNANIQDGKALSTGIEKVWVNGQVVYQSQKATGKYSGVLIAPNPRRGLNTENDN
;
A
#
# COMPACT_ATOMS: atom_id res chain seq x y z
N MET A 1 -61.93 -52.31 -11.82
CA MET A 1 -60.99 -51.19 -12.03
C MET A 1 -60.07 -51.12 -10.82
N ARG A 2 -58.76 -51.16 -11.07
CA ARG A 2 -57.66 -51.35 -10.12
C ARG A 2 -57.39 -50.08 -9.30
N ASN A 3 -57.31 -50.20 -7.99
CA ASN A 3 -56.61 -49.24 -7.12
C ASN A 3 -55.13 -49.62 -7.05
N PHE A 4 -54.26 -48.71 -7.48
CA PHE A 4 -52.80 -48.88 -7.44
C PHE A 4 -52.28 -48.53 -6.03
N ILE A 5 -51.62 -49.49 -5.40
CA ILE A 5 -50.76 -49.29 -4.23
C ILE A 5 -49.36 -49.01 -4.77
N LEU A 6 -48.84 -47.80 -4.55
CA LEU A 6 -47.43 -47.46 -4.79
C LEU A 6 -46.67 -47.57 -3.46
N LEU A 7 -45.84 -48.61 -3.36
CA LEU A 7 -44.80 -48.73 -2.33
C LEU A 7 -43.70 -47.71 -2.63
N PHE A 8 -43.49 -46.74 -1.75
CA PHE A 8 -42.25 -45.95 -1.73
C PHE A 8 -41.22 -46.69 -0.87
N LEU A 9 -40.23 -47.30 -1.53
CA LEU A 9 -38.99 -47.76 -0.92
C LEU A 9 -38.18 -46.54 -0.48
N PHE A 10 -38.09 -46.31 0.82
CA PHE A 10 -37.13 -45.38 1.41
C PHE A 10 -35.71 -45.95 1.21
N PHE A 11 -35.00 -45.44 0.19
CA PHE A 11 -33.54 -45.50 0.17
C PHE A 11 -33.02 -44.55 1.25
N CYS A 12 -32.70 -45.09 2.44
CA CYS A 12 -31.83 -44.40 3.39
C CYS A 12 -30.46 -44.22 2.72
N THR A 13 -30.24 -43.07 2.09
CA THR A 13 -28.90 -42.59 1.81
C THR A 13 -28.31 -42.19 3.16
N HIS A 14 -27.43 -43.03 3.69
CA HIS A 14 -26.49 -42.60 4.71
C HIS A 14 -25.73 -41.41 4.13
N LEU A 15 -26.04 -40.20 4.62
CA LEU A 15 -25.20 -39.03 4.44
C LEU A 15 -23.86 -39.35 5.11
N SER A 16 -22.92 -39.83 4.30
CA SER A 16 -21.52 -39.99 4.65
C SER A 16 -21.01 -38.61 5.08
N TYR A 17 -20.72 -38.43 6.37
CA TYR A 17 -20.01 -37.25 6.86
C TYR A 17 -18.68 -37.15 6.11
N SER A 18 -18.61 -36.19 5.19
CA SER A 18 -17.57 -36.08 4.17
C SER A 18 -16.18 -36.05 4.82
N GLN A 19 -15.41 -37.11 4.60
CA GLN A 19 -13.95 -37.08 4.69
C GLN A 19 -13.39 -35.99 3.75
N TYR A 20 -12.21 -35.42 4.04
CA TYR A 20 -11.52 -34.59 3.04
C TYR A 20 -11.41 -35.40 1.76
N THR A 21 -11.86 -34.82 0.65
CA THR A 21 -11.90 -35.56 -0.62
C THR A 21 -10.47 -35.75 -1.14
N PRO A 22 -10.19 -36.83 -1.90
CA PRO A 22 -8.88 -36.97 -2.58
C PRO A 22 -8.51 -35.73 -3.40
N GLN A 23 -9.51 -35.08 -4.01
CA GLN A 23 -9.35 -33.84 -4.77
C GLN A 23 -8.90 -32.65 -3.90
N GLN A 24 -9.39 -32.53 -2.66
CA GLN A 24 -8.93 -31.49 -1.73
C GLN A 24 -7.46 -31.69 -1.36
N ILE A 25 -7.06 -32.93 -1.07
CA ILE A 25 -5.66 -33.27 -0.74
C ILE A 25 -4.72 -33.03 -1.93
N GLU A 26 -5.15 -33.40 -3.14
CA GLU A 26 -4.40 -33.11 -4.36
C GLU A 26 -4.26 -31.59 -4.59
N SER A 27 -5.31 -30.82 -4.32
CA SER A 27 -5.29 -29.35 -4.41
C SER A 27 -4.31 -28.74 -3.41
N VAL A 28 -4.26 -29.24 -2.16
CA VAL A 28 -3.25 -28.86 -1.16
C VAL A 28 -1.84 -29.12 -1.69
N ASN A 29 -1.58 -30.33 -2.19
CA ASN A 29 -0.27 -30.70 -2.70
C ASN A 29 0.17 -29.81 -3.88
N SER A 30 -0.73 -29.55 -4.83
CA SER A 30 -0.45 -28.70 -5.99
C SER A 30 -0.12 -27.27 -5.56
N ALA A 31 -0.90 -26.71 -4.64
CA ALA A 31 -0.70 -25.36 -4.17
C ALA A 31 0.58 -25.19 -3.34
N LEU A 32 0.88 -26.10 -2.42
CA LEU A 32 2.13 -26.08 -1.65
C LEU A 32 3.36 -26.29 -2.54
N THR A 33 3.25 -27.14 -3.57
CA THR A 33 4.34 -27.31 -4.56
C THR A 33 4.60 -26.01 -5.30
N LYS A 34 3.54 -25.30 -5.73
CA LYS A 34 3.68 -24.00 -6.40
C LYS A 34 4.28 -22.93 -5.48
N LEU A 35 3.85 -22.86 -4.21
CA LEU A 35 4.47 -21.95 -3.23
C LEU A 35 5.96 -22.27 -3.04
N HIS A 36 6.32 -23.55 -2.95
CA HIS A 36 7.71 -23.97 -2.81
C HIS A 36 8.56 -23.62 -4.04
N GLU A 37 8.06 -23.89 -5.25
CA GLU A 37 8.73 -23.53 -6.51
C GLU A 37 9.00 -22.03 -6.61
N GLN A 38 8.09 -21.21 -6.06
CA GLN A 38 8.21 -19.75 -6.01
C GLN A 38 8.93 -19.23 -4.76
N ALA A 39 9.63 -20.10 -4.00
CA ALA A 39 10.33 -19.77 -2.76
C ALA A 39 9.46 -19.08 -1.68
N MET A 40 8.14 -19.30 -1.73
CA MET A 40 7.18 -18.81 -0.75
C MET A 40 6.84 -19.85 0.33
N PHE A 41 7.34 -21.09 0.23
CA PHE A 41 7.16 -22.11 1.26
C PHE A 41 8.37 -23.03 1.40
N ASN A 42 8.80 -23.22 2.65
CA ASN A 42 9.83 -24.17 3.06
C ASN A 42 9.42 -24.74 4.42
N GLY A 43 9.09 -26.04 4.47
CA GLY A 43 8.44 -26.61 5.64
C GLY A 43 7.87 -28.01 5.43
N VAL A 44 7.11 -28.48 6.41
CA VAL A 44 6.45 -29.79 6.43
C VAL A 44 4.98 -29.61 6.76
N VAL A 45 4.10 -30.27 6.00
CA VAL A 45 2.65 -30.27 6.22
C VAL A 45 2.15 -31.69 6.44
N LEU A 46 1.28 -31.86 7.44
CA LEU A 46 0.57 -33.09 7.73
C LEU A 46 -0.94 -32.81 7.90
N ILE A 47 -1.77 -33.61 7.24
CA ILE A 47 -3.22 -33.64 7.44
C ILE A 47 -3.60 -35.07 7.80
N ALA A 48 -4.35 -35.24 8.88
CA ALA A 48 -4.80 -36.55 9.35
C ALA A 48 -6.30 -36.57 9.64
N LYS A 49 -6.88 -37.77 9.62
CA LYS A 49 -8.22 -38.05 10.11
C LYS A 49 -8.17 -39.29 11.01
N GLU A 50 -8.74 -39.19 12.21
CA GLU A 50 -8.73 -40.25 13.22
C GLU A 50 -7.32 -40.80 13.48
N GLY A 51 -6.32 -39.90 13.54
CA GLY A 51 -4.92 -40.24 13.76
C GLY A 51 -4.20 -40.87 12.56
N LYS A 52 -4.89 -41.07 11.43
CA LYS A 52 -4.29 -41.63 10.20
C LYS A 52 -3.92 -40.49 9.24
N PRO A 53 -2.64 -40.34 8.85
CA PRO A 53 -2.25 -39.36 7.86
C PRO A 53 -2.96 -39.57 6.52
N LEU A 54 -3.61 -38.52 6.03
CA LEU A 54 -4.15 -38.42 4.67
C LEU A 54 -3.18 -37.70 3.73
N TYR A 55 -2.37 -36.79 4.28
CA TYR A 55 -1.32 -36.06 3.59
C TYR A 55 -0.14 -35.86 4.54
N LYS A 56 1.08 -36.02 4.04
CA LYS A 56 2.31 -35.78 4.79
C LYS A 56 3.46 -35.54 3.82
N LYS A 57 4.02 -34.33 3.77
CA LYS A 57 5.09 -33.98 2.81
C LYS A 57 6.01 -32.89 3.35
N ALA A 58 7.30 -33.02 3.03
CA ALA A 58 8.34 -32.03 3.31
C ALA A 58 8.73 -31.27 2.02
N PHE A 59 9.07 -29.99 2.16
CA PHE A 59 9.41 -29.07 1.09
C PHE A 59 10.65 -28.25 1.45
N GLY A 60 11.71 -28.37 0.66
CA GLY A 60 12.91 -27.55 0.79
C GLY A 60 13.91 -28.02 1.85
N ILE A 61 14.58 -27.10 2.53
CA ILE A 61 15.82 -27.34 3.29
C ILE A 61 15.69 -27.09 4.80
N ALA A 62 16.38 -27.92 5.58
CA ALA A 62 16.46 -27.81 7.03
C ALA A 62 17.52 -26.79 7.49
N SER A 63 18.52 -26.51 6.65
CA SER A 63 19.60 -25.57 6.96
C SER A 63 20.15 -24.93 5.68
N ILE A 64 20.27 -23.59 5.70
CA ILE A 64 20.90 -22.85 4.61
C ILE A 64 22.41 -23.10 4.52
N GLN A 65 23.05 -23.55 5.60
CA GLN A 65 24.50 -23.76 5.65
C GLN A 65 24.89 -25.13 5.08
N THR A 66 24.17 -26.19 5.45
CA THR A 66 24.45 -27.56 4.99
C THR A 66 23.66 -27.94 3.74
N GLN A 67 22.59 -27.20 3.40
CA GLN A 67 21.65 -27.50 2.31
C GLN A 67 20.95 -28.86 2.47
N GLU A 68 20.91 -29.40 3.70
CA GLU A 68 20.21 -30.64 4.01
C GLU A 68 18.71 -30.49 3.73
N ALA A 69 18.11 -31.49 3.08
CA ALA A 69 16.69 -31.50 2.78
C ALA A 69 15.85 -31.72 4.06
N LEU A 70 14.67 -31.10 4.11
CA LEU A 70 13.68 -31.41 5.13
C LEU A 70 13.13 -32.83 4.97
N ALA A 71 12.88 -33.46 6.11
CA ALA A 71 12.17 -34.73 6.23
C ALA A 71 10.92 -34.56 7.11
N THR A 72 9.99 -35.51 7.04
CA THR A 72 8.74 -35.41 7.82
C THR A 72 8.95 -35.56 9.32
N ASN A 73 10.11 -36.05 9.74
CA ASN A 73 10.57 -36.12 11.13
C ASN A 73 11.51 -34.96 11.53
N SER A 74 11.82 -34.02 10.63
CA SER A 74 12.59 -32.83 10.97
C SER A 74 11.94 -32.02 12.08
N SER A 75 12.75 -31.52 13.02
CA SER A 75 12.29 -30.88 14.25
C SER A 75 12.38 -29.35 14.13
N PHE A 76 11.23 -28.67 14.09
CA PHE A 76 11.12 -27.21 13.96
C PHE A 76 10.98 -26.57 15.33
N ASN A 77 11.51 -25.36 15.52
CA ASN A 77 11.15 -24.55 16.69
C ASN A 77 9.66 -24.26 16.60
N LEU A 78 8.89 -24.69 17.61
CA LEU A 78 7.44 -24.57 17.59
C LEU A 78 6.94 -23.17 17.93
N ALA A 79 7.84 -22.26 18.36
CA ALA A 79 7.46 -20.95 18.85
C ALA A 79 6.29 -21.08 19.85
N SER A 80 5.25 -20.27 19.74
CA SER A 80 4.11 -20.29 20.67
C SER A 80 3.29 -21.59 20.71
N VAL A 81 3.38 -22.49 19.72
CA VAL A 81 2.77 -23.83 19.83
C VAL A 81 3.37 -24.62 21.01
N SER A 82 4.59 -24.27 21.44
CA SER A 82 5.25 -24.83 22.65
C SER A 82 4.40 -24.72 23.91
N LYS A 83 3.55 -23.69 24.01
CA LYS A 83 2.72 -23.40 25.19
C LYS A 83 1.79 -24.56 25.55
N GLN A 84 1.37 -25.37 24.58
CA GLN A 84 0.53 -26.56 24.81
C GLN A 84 1.20 -27.56 25.75
N PHE A 85 2.51 -27.77 25.57
CA PHE A 85 3.28 -28.68 26.41
C PHE A 85 3.48 -28.13 27.81
N VAL A 86 3.65 -26.82 27.95
CA VAL A 86 3.84 -26.13 29.25
C VAL A 86 2.54 -26.11 30.05
N ALA A 87 1.41 -25.87 29.37
CA ALA A 87 0.09 -26.08 29.95
C ALA A 87 -0.08 -27.52 30.44
N MET A 88 0.27 -28.52 29.63
CA MET A 88 0.20 -29.93 30.03
C MET A 88 1.08 -30.27 31.23
N MET A 89 2.33 -29.79 31.28
CA MET A 89 3.19 -30.00 32.45
C MET A 89 2.56 -29.41 33.72
N THR A 90 1.92 -28.24 33.61
CA THR A 90 1.18 -27.61 34.71
C THR A 90 -0.03 -28.47 35.14
N MET A 91 -0.78 -29.02 34.18
CA MET A 91 -1.90 -29.93 34.44
C MET A 91 -1.48 -31.23 35.12
N ILE A 92 -0.36 -31.83 34.68
CA ILE A 92 0.21 -33.03 35.30
C ILE A 92 0.60 -32.74 36.77
N LEU A 93 1.21 -31.60 37.04
CA LEU A 93 1.54 -31.20 38.42
C LEU A 93 0.29 -30.97 39.29
N LYS A 94 -0.79 -30.45 38.71
CA LYS A 94 -2.08 -30.33 39.38
C LYS A 94 -2.63 -31.71 39.76
N GLU A 95 -2.63 -32.68 38.85
CA GLU A 95 -3.10 -34.04 39.15
C GLU A 95 -2.20 -34.80 40.13
N GLN A 96 -0.90 -34.47 40.16
CA GLN A 96 0.03 -34.93 41.20
C GLN A 96 -0.16 -34.25 42.57
N GLY A 97 -1.08 -33.29 42.68
CA GLY A 97 -1.33 -32.53 43.91
C GLY A 97 -0.23 -31.54 44.30
N LYS A 98 0.68 -31.21 43.37
CA LYS A 98 1.83 -30.32 43.63
C LYS A 98 1.51 -28.84 43.48
N LEU A 99 0.45 -28.51 42.75
CA LEU A 99 -0.10 -27.15 42.61
C LEU A 99 -1.61 -27.19 42.36
N GLN A 100 -2.26 -26.05 42.43
CA GLN A 100 -3.63 -25.84 41.95
C GLN A 100 -3.66 -24.68 40.93
N PHE A 101 -4.57 -24.70 39.96
CA PHE A 101 -4.67 -23.62 38.97
C PHE A 101 -4.98 -22.26 39.61
N ASP A 102 -5.73 -22.25 40.71
CA ASP A 102 -6.10 -21.02 41.40
C ASP A 102 -5.11 -20.62 42.50
N ASP A 103 -3.99 -21.35 42.63
CA ASP A 103 -2.87 -20.91 43.46
C ASP A 103 -2.36 -19.56 42.95
N LYS A 104 -2.03 -18.66 43.89
CA LYS A 104 -1.32 -17.42 43.57
C LYS A 104 0.09 -17.76 43.10
N VAL A 105 0.56 -17.08 42.07
CA VAL A 105 1.92 -17.25 41.51
C VAL A 105 2.97 -17.12 42.63
N LYS A 106 2.77 -16.15 43.52
CA LYS A 106 3.64 -15.88 44.67
C LYS A 106 3.81 -17.05 45.64
N LYS A 107 2.84 -17.98 45.70
CA LYS A 107 2.96 -19.23 46.49
C LYS A 107 4.13 -20.09 46.01
N HIS A 108 4.38 -20.10 44.71
CA HIS A 108 5.41 -20.91 44.06
C HIS A 108 6.68 -20.11 43.74
N LEU A 109 6.53 -18.80 43.53
CA LEU A 109 7.62 -17.84 43.30
C LEU A 109 7.55 -16.71 44.35
N PRO A 110 8.13 -16.88 45.57
CA PRO A 110 7.92 -15.96 46.70
C PRO A 110 8.30 -14.50 46.45
N ASN A 111 9.28 -14.26 45.58
CA ASN A 111 9.75 -12.91 45.25
C ASN A 111 8.88 -12.22 44.19
N PHE A 112 7.93 -12.93 43.56
CA PHE A 112 7.06 -12.36 42.54
C PHE A 112 6.27 -11.16 43.07
N PRO A 113 6.27 -10.00 42.38
CA PRO A 113 5.83 -8.74 42.97
C PRO A 113 4.30 -8.58 43.08
N TYR A 114 3.50 -9.41 42.40
CA TYR A 114 2.04 -9.27 42.38
C TYR A 114 1.34 -10.36 43.19
N ASP A 115 0.52 -9.94 44.16
CA ASP A 115 -0.13 -10.88 45.11
C ASP A 115 -1.38 -11.56 44.55
N LYS A 116 -2.03 -10.95 43.55
CA LYS A 116 -3.38 -11.36 43.10
C LYS A 116 -3.39 -12.33 41.93
N ILE A 117 -2.31 -12.41 41.15
CA ILE A 117 -2.25 -13.21 39.93
C ILE A 117 -2.21 -14.71 40.26
N SER A 118 -3.10 -15.49 39.65
CA SER A 118 -3.13 -16.95 39.76
C SER A 118 -2.44 -17.66 38.60
N ILE A 119 -2.11 -18.95 38.78
CA ILE A 119 -1.58 -19.81 37.72
C ILE A 119 -2.56 -19.89 36.54
N ARG A 120 -3.86 -19.95 36.80
CA ARG A 120 -4.92 -19.95 35.78
C ARG A 120 -4.85 -18.72 34.90
N GLN A 121 -4.63 -17.55 35.49
CA GLN A 121 -4.53 -16.29 34.74
C GLN A 121 -3.27 -16.21 33.87
N LEU A 122 -2.20 -16.92 34.25
CA LEU A 122 -1.04 -17.11 33.37
C LEU A 122 -1.38 -18.01 32.17
N LEU A 123 -2.08 -19.13 32.42
CA LEU A 123 -2.48 -20.10 31.40
C LEU A 123 -3.47 -19.54 30.37
N THR A 124 -4.30 -18.55 30.77
CA THR A 124 -5.38 -18.01 29.92
C THR A 124 -5.12 -16.60 29.39
N HIS A 125 -3.91 -16.05 29.56
CA HIS A 125 -3.57 -14.69 29.13
C HIS A 125 -4.48 -13.59 29.72
N THR A 126 -4.84 -13.74 31.00
CA THR A 126 -5.69 -12.77 31.74
C THR A 126 -4.97 -12.18 32.95
N SER A 127 -3.63 -12.21 32.97
CA SER A 127 -2.84 -11.78 34.12
C SER A 127 -2.64 -10.26 34.23
N GLY A 128 -2.71 -9.54 33.10
CA GLY A 128 -2.33 -8.12 33.00
C GLY A 128 -0.81 -7.89 32.97
N LEU A 129 0.02 -8.94 32.90
CA LEU A 129 1.47 -8.78 32.88
C LEU A 129 1.94 -8.21 31.53
N PRO A 130 2.82 -7.20 31.54
CA PRO A 130 3.43 -6.68 30.31
C PRO A 130 4.29 -7.75 29.64
N GLU A 131 4.57 -7.55 28.35
CA GLU A 131 5.45 -8.43 27.58
C GLU A 131 6.91 -8.26 28.01
N TYR A 132 7.61 -9.37 28.26
CA TYR A 132 8.97 -9.33 28.76
C TYR A 132 9.96 -8.85 27.69
N PHE A 133 9.62 -8.99 26.41
CA PHE A 133 10.43 -8.47 25.31
C PHE A 133 10.57 -6.95 25.39
N ASP A 134 9.49 -6.24 25.72
CA ASP A 134 9.48 -4.78 25.83
C ASP A 134 10.34 -4.33 27.01
N LEU A 135 10.17 -5.01 28.15
CA LEU A 135 10.99 -4.78 29.34
C LEU A 135 12.47 -5.08 29.06
N ALA A 136 12.78 -6.22 28.45
CA ALA A 136 14.15 -6.63 28.17
C ALA A 136 14.81 -5.69 27.14
N THR A 137 14.09 -5.24 26.13
CA THR A 137 14.61 -4.30 25.13
C THR A 137 14.95 -2.95 25.74
N LYS A 138 14.15 -2.49 26.70
CA LYS A 138 14.34 -1.19 27.36
C LYS A 138 15.41 -1.21 28.45
N PHE A 139 15.57 -2.34 29.15
CA PHE A 139 16.35 -2.41 30.39
C PHE A 139 17.51 -3.41 30.41
N THR A 140 17.80 -4.11 29.29
CA THR A 140 18.95 -5.03 29.18
C THR A 140 19.84 -4.68 27.98
N ASN A 141 21.11 -5.09 28.01
CA ASN A 141 22.05 -4.83 26.91
C ASN A 141 21.95 -5.92 25.82
N THR A 142 22.33 -5.61 24.58
CA THR A 142 22.35 -6.56 23.45
C THR A 142 23.27 -7.77 23.69
N LEU A 143 24.25 -7.65 24.59
CA LEU A 143 25.13 -8.75 25.00
C LEU A 143 24.53 -9.68 26.07
N ASP A 144 23.41 -9.30 26.70
CA ASP A 144 22.75 -10.14 27.70
C ASP A 144 21.90 -11.21 27.02
N THR A 145 22.26 -12.49 27.20
CA THR A 145 21.31 -13.58 26.95
C THR A 145 20.32 -13.64 28.11
N LEU A 146 19.03 -13.62 27.78
CA LEU A 146 17.94 -13.71 28.74
C LEU A 146 17.63 -15.17 29.07
N ASN A 147 17.20 -15.44 30.30
CA ASN A 147 16.66 -16.73 30.72
C ASN A 147 15.50 -16.48 31.70
N ASN A 148 14.76 -17.53 32.07
CA ASN A 148 13.59 -17.39 32.95
C ASN A 148 13.89 -16.70 34.28
N GLU A 149 15.06 -16.95 34.88
CA GLU A 149 15.47 -16.31 36.15
C GLU A 149 15.69 -14.80 35.98
N LYS A 150 16.31 -14.38 34.87
CA LYS A 150 16.49 -12.97 34.54
C LYS A 150 15.15 -12.29 34.22
N VAL A 151 14.23 -12.94 33.52
CA VAL A 151 12.87 -12.41 33.30
C VAL A 151 12.16 -12.17 34.63
N LEU A 152 12.20 -13.16 35.54
CA LEU A 152 11.62 -12.98 36.87
C LEU A 152 12.30 -11.83 37.63
N SER A 153 13.63 -11.73 37.57
CA SER A 153 14.38 -10.66 38.23
C SER A 153 13.98 -9.27 37.69
N LEU A 154 13.81 -9.13 36.37
CA LEU A 154 13.32 -7.89 35.75
C LEU A 154 11.96 -7.48 36.32
N LEU A 155 11.01 -8.42 36.44
CA LEU A 155 9.70 -8.13 37.04
C LEU A 155 9.84 -7.71 38.51
N VAL A 156 10.70 -8.37 39.28
CA VAL A 156 10.93 -8.09 40.71
C VAL A 156 11.55 -6.71 40.92
N ASP A 157 12.53 -6.35 40.10
CA ASP A 157 13.32 -5.14 40.22
C ASP A 157 12.55 -3.92 39.70
N LEU A 158 11.89 -4.06 38.53
CA LEU A 158 11.17 -2.96 37.89
C LEU A 158 9.75 -2.78 38.43
N ARG A 159 9.09 -3.86 38.84
CA ARG A 159 7.69 -3.89 39.29
C ARG A 159 6.77 -3.09 38.36
N PRO A 160 6.73 -3.41 37.05
CA PRO A 160 5.92 -2.64 36.12
C PRO A 160 4.44 -2.64 36.53
N GLU A 161 3.71 -1.61 36.16
CA GLU A 161 2.26 -1.65 36.33
C GLU A 161 1.67 -2.77 35.46
N LEU A 162 0.53 -3.32 35.89
CA LEU A 162 -0.20 -4.25 35.04
C LEU A 162 -0.92 -3.44 33.97
N GLU A 163 -0.94 -3.94 32.73
CA GLU A 163 -1.67 -3.32 31.62
C GLU A 163 -3.17 -3.20 31.93
N PHE A 164 -3.69 -4.15 32.72
CA PHE A 164 -5.05 -4.16 33.25
C PHE A 164 -5.15 -4.99 34.53
N GLU A 165 -6.27 -4.90 35.23
CA GLU A 165 -6.49 -5.70 36.43
C GLU A 165 -6.58 -7.20 36.11
N SER A 166 -5.77 -8.04 36.74
CA SER A 166 -5.81 -9.50 36.52
C SER A 166 -7.25 -10.07 36.49
N GLY A 167 -7.63 -10.70 35.39
CA GLY A 167 -8.95 -11.28 35.12
C GLY A 167 -10.01 -10.32 34.56
N SER A 168 -9.75 -9.02 34.41
CA SER A 168 -10.72 -8.07 33.83
C SER A 168 -10.75 -8.14 32.31
N GLU A 169 -9.61 -8.37 31.67
CA GLU A 169 -9.44 -8.36 30.23
C GLU A 169 -8.59 -9.56 29.77
N TRP A 170 -8.58 -9.79 28.45
CA TRP A 170 -7.72 -10.76 27.79
C TRP A 170 -6.69 -10.03 26.94
N GLN A 171 -5.41 -10.34 27.14
CA GLN A 171 -4.32 -9.84 26.31
C GLN A 171 -3.22 -10.88 26.28
N TYR A 172 -2.84 -11.29 25.07
CA TYR A 172 -1.74 -12.23 24.86
C TYR A 172 -0.45 -11.72 25.51
N SER A 173 0.23 -12.59 26.26
CA SER A 173 1.46 -12.23 26.99
C SER A 173 2.33 -13.46 27.18
N ASN A 174 3.54 -13.45 26.61
CA ASN A 174 4.49 -14.55 26.72
C ASN A 174 5.05 -14.66 28.14
N THR A 175 5.18 -13.54 28.84
CA THR A 175 5.62 -13.46 30.26
C THR A 175 4.92 -14.48 31.15
N GLY A 176 3.61 -14.70 30.96
CA GLY A 176 2.87 -15.68 31.77
C GLY A 176 3.39 -17.10 31.62
N TYR A 177 3.70 -17.53 30.39
CA TYR A 177 4.22 -18.88 30.11
C TYR A 177 5.67 -19.07 30.54
N VAL A 178 6.49 -18.00 30.50
CA VAL A 178 7.84 -18.00 31.08
C VAL A 178 7.80 -18.23 32.60
N LEU A 179 6.84 -17.61 33.29
CA LEU A 179 6.61 -17.82 34.72
C LEU A 179 6.08 -19.22 35.02
N LEU A 180 5.21 -19.78 34.17
CA LEU A 180 4.73 -21.16 34.30
C LEU A 180 5.88 -22.17 34.25
N ALA A 181 6.84 -22.01 33.33
CA ALA A 181 8.04 -22.83 33.30
C ALA A 181 8.84 -22.75 34.62
N SER A 182 8.98 -21.55 35.18
CA SER A 182 9.63 -21.36 36.48
C SER A 182 8.86 -22.03 37.63
N ILE A 183 7.52 -21.95 37.63
CA ILE A 183 6.66 -22.62 38.61
C ILE A 183 6.80 -24.14 38.50
N ILE A 184 6.82 -24.68 37.28
CA ILE A 184 7.03 -26.11 37.03
C ILE A 184 8.35 -26.57 37.67
N GLU A 185 9.44 -25.81 37.51
CA GLU A 185 10.72 -26.17 38.12
C GLU A 185 10.65 -26.18 39.65
N LYS A 186 10.03 -25.16 40.25
CA LYS A 186 9.91 -25.06 41.72
C LYS A 186 9.01 -26.14 42.31
N ALA A 187 7.84 -26.38 41.70
CA ALA A 187 6.87 -27.35 42.19
C ALA A 187 7.33 -28.80 41.97
N SER A 188 8.03 -29.08 40.86
CA SER A 188 8.53 -30.42 40.54
C SER A 188 9.88 -30.75 41.19
N LYS A 189 10.69 -29.73 41.50
CA LYS A 189 12.12 -29.84 41.84
C LYS A 189 12.96 -30.47 40.72
N MET A 190 12.51 -30.33 39.48
CA MET A 190 13.19 -30.79 38.26
C MET A 190 13.38 -29.62 37.31
N LYS A 191 14.44 -29.68 36.49
CA LYS A 191 14.55 -28.76 35.35
C LYS A 191 13.40 -29.00 34.37
N VAL A 192 12.90 -27.94 33.73
CA VAL A 192 11.69 -28.03 32.90
C VAL A 192 11.86 -29.04 31.76
N GLU A 193 13.04 -29.09 31.13
CA GLU A 193 13.38 -30.06 30.08
C GLU A 193 13.41 -31.51 30.60
N THR A 194 13.82 -31.73 31.85
CA THR A 194 13.83 -33.05 32.48
C THR A 194 12.43 -33.50 32.84
N PHE A 195 11.60 -32.58 33.32
CA PHE A 195 10.19 -32.84 33.60
C PHE A 195 9.43 -33.17 32.31
N PHE A 196 9.64 -32.36 31.27
CA PHE A 196 9.08 -32.55 29.95
C PHE A 196 9.41 -33.93 29.39
N ASP A 197 10.68 -34.34 29.45
CA ASP A 197 11.10 -35.63 28.93
C ASP A 197 10.43 -36.80 29.67
N LYS A 198 10.50 -36.77 31.00
CA LYS A 198 10.00 -37.83 31.86
C LYS A 198 8.48 -38.04 31.76
N TYR A 199 7.71 -36.95 31.67
CA TYR A 199 6.26 -37.00 31.81
C TYR A 199 5.50 -36.82 30.49
N ILE A 200 6.15 -36.39 29.41
CA ILE A 200 5.49 -36.21 28.10
C ILE A 200 6.20 -37.00 27.00
N THR A 201 7.46 -36.70 26.68
CA THR A 201 8.10 -37.30 25.49
C THR A 201 8.32 -38.81 25.66
N GLN A 202 8.84 -39.28 26.79
CA GLN A 202 9.10 -40.71 27.03
C GLN A 202 7.79 -41.53 27.08
N PRO A 203 6.74 -41.12 27.82
CA PRO A 203 5.47 -41.86 27.81
C PRO A 203 4.80 -41.91 26.44
N LEU A 204 4.97 -40.87 25.62
CA LEU A 204 4.37 -40.79 24.28
C LEU A 204 5.30 -41.28 23.15
N LEU A 205 6.55 -41.61 23.46
CA LEU A 205 7.59 -41.99 22.48
C LEU A 205 7.86 -40.88 21.44
N LEU A 206 7.90 -39.61 21.88
CA LEU A 206 8.20 -38.47 21.02
C LEU A 206 9.71 -38.36 20.76
N THR A 207 10.16 -39.06 19.73
CA THR A 207 11.59 -39.20 19.41
C THR A 207 12.20 -37.99 18.72
N ASN A 208 11.42 -37.01 18.27
CA ASN A 208 11.83 -35.76 17.62
C ASN A 208 11.31 -34.50 18.33
N THR A 209 10.65 -34.65 19.49
CA THR A 209 10.29 -33.52 20.36
C THR A 209 11.32 -33.32 21.48
N PHE A 210 11.75 -32.08 21.72
CA PHE A 210 12.70 -31.74 22.79
C PHE A 210 12.72 -30.23 23.12
N VAL A 211 13.18 -29.86 24.31
CA VAL A 211 13.46 -28.46 24.68
C VAL A 211 14.87 -28.09 24.21
N TYR A 212 15.02 -26.92 23.58
CA TYR A 212 16.33 -26.40 23.16
C TYR A 212 16.33 -24.87 23.20
N TYR A 213 17.36 -24.30 23.81
CA TYR A 213 17.51 -22.85 24.00
C TYR A 213 18.99 -22.45 23.91
N LEU A 214 19.25 -21.17 23.64
CA LEU A 214 20.56 -20.57 23.52
C LEU A 214 21.39 -20.77 24.81
N ASN A 215 22.68 -21.10 24.64
CA ASN A 215 23.63 -21.40 25.73
C ASN A 215 23.36 -22.67 26.56
N MET A 216 22.47 -23.57 26.10
CA MET A 216 22.29 -24.88 26.72
C MET A 216 23.60 -25.70 26.62
N LYS A 217 24.25 -25.96 27.77
CA LYS A 217 25.62 -26.52 27.86
C LYS A 217 25.77 -27.96 27.37
N SER A 218 24.68 -28.72 27.30
CA SER A 218 24.68 -30.08 26.78
C SER A 218 23.24 -30.45 26.43
N PRO A 219 22.84 -30.39 25.16
CA PRO A 219 21.61 -31.04 24.74
C PRO A 219 21.88 -32.54 24.90
N LEU A 220 21.30 -33.17 25.92
CA LEU A 220 21.58 -34.56 26.33
C LEU A 220 21.40 -35.62 25.23
N SER A 221 20.97 -35.23 24.04
CA SER A 221 21.15 -35.94 22.77
C SER A 221 20.74 -34.98 21.65
N LEU A 222 21.65 -34.22 21.00
CA LEU A 222 21.27 -33.50 19.78
C LEU A 222 20.92 -34.54 18.70
N LYS A 223 19.64 -34.90 18.69
CA LYS A 223 18.95 -35.59 17.61
C LYS A 223 19.30 -34.82 16.33
N THR A 224 19.82 -35.53 15.33
CA THR A 224 20.45 -35.01 14.11
C THR A 224 19.50 -34.30 13.14
N GLN A 225 18.40 -33.70 13.63
CA GLN A 225 17.26 -33.26 12.82
C GLN A 225 16.69 -31.88 13.21
N ARG A 226 17.41 -31.08 14.00
CA ARG A 226 17.01 -29.69 14.28
C ARG A 226 17.01 -28.88 12.98
N VAL A 227 15.89 -28.22 12.71
CA VAL A 227 15.71 -27.27 11.62
C VAL A 227 16.20 -25.89 12.05
N TYR A 228 16.80 -25.17 11.12
CA TYR A 228 17.27 -23.80 11.30
C TYR A 228 16.35 -22.83 10.56
N GLY A 229 15.91 -21.80 11.26
CA GLY A 229 15.14 -20.70 10.69
C GLY A 229 15.98 -19.88 9.70
N PHE A 230 15.33 -19.39 8.65
CA PHE A 230 15.93 -18.40 7.76
C PHE A 230 14.86 -17.42 7.29
N GLU A 231 15.30 -16.25 6.87
CA GLU A 231 14.48 -15.27 6.17
C GLU A 231 14.95 -15.18 4.72
N ARG A 232 14.06 -14.74 3.83
CA ARG A 232 14.38 -14.52 2.43
C ARG A 232 14.30 -13.04 2.09
N GLN A 233 15.39 -12.51 1.54
CA GLN A 233 15.47 -11.14 1.07
C GLN A 233 16.21 -11.07 -0.27
N ASN A 234 15.59 -10.43 -1.26
CA ASN A 234 16.24 -10.07 -2.53
C ASN A 234 16.94 -11.25 -3.24
N GLY A 235 16.29 -12.40 -3.27
CA GLY A 235 16.80 -13.60 -3.93
C GLY A 235 17.56 -14.55 -3.01
N GLN A 236 17.92 -14.11 -1.81
CA GLN A 236 18.85 -14.79 -0.92
C GLN A 236 18.21 -15.17 0.41
N ASN A 237 18.60 -16.31 0.96
CA ASN A 237 18.20 -16.70 2.30
C ASN A 237 19.34 -16.37 3.29
N SER A 238 19.01 -15.72 4.40
CA SER A 238 19.92 -15.42 5.52
C SER A 238 19.47 -16.15 6.79
N LEU A 239 20.43 -16.50 7.65
CA LEU A 239 20.14 -17.19 8.90
C LEU A 239 19.29 -16.28 9.80
N ASN A 240 18.15 -16.79 10.23
CA ASN A 240 17.23 -16.11 11.14
C ASN A 240 16.64 -17.22 12.03
N ASP A 241 17.36 -17.63 13.08
CA ASP A 241 17.03 -18.86 13.84
C ASP A 241 17.01 -18.70 15.37
N LEU A 242 18.05 -18.08 15.96
CA LEU A 242 18.14 -17.80 17.40
C LEU A 242 18.63 -16.37 17.63
N MET A 243 18.08 -15.71 18.64
CA MET A 243 18.44 -14.38 19.13
C MET A 243 18.67 -14.36 20.65
N ARG A 244 19.04 -13.19 21.20
CA ARG A 244 19.43 -13.06 22.62
C ARG A 244 18.33 -13.44 23.64
N PHE A 245 17.07 -13.52 23.22
CA PHE A 245 15.95 -13.94 24.05
C PHE A 245 15.75 -15.45 24.08
N ASP A 246 16.39 -16.20 23.17
CA ASP A 246 16.22 -17.65 23.06
C ASP A 246 16.90 -18.46 24.16
N GLY A 247 17.36 -17.84 25.25
CA GLY A 247 17.66 -18.56 26.49
C GLY A 247 16.44 -18.74 27.40
N VAL A 248 15.29 -18.16 27.04
CA VAL A 248 14.01 -18.28 27.76
C VAL A 248 13.23 -19.50 27.24
N VAL A 249 12.53 -20.18 28.15
CA VAL A 249 11.64 -21.31 27.84
C VAL A 249 10.26 -21.12 28.47
N GLY A 250 9.24 -21.74 27.90
CA GLY A 250 7.87 -21.71 28.42
C GLY A 250 6.89 -21.15 27.40
N ASP A 251 7.24 -19.99 26.85
CA ASP A 251 6.55 -19.34 25.74
C ASP A 251 6.93 -19.93 24.38
N GLY A 252 8.16 -20.42 24.24
CA GLY A 252 8.72 -21.06 23.05
C GLY A 252 9.78 -22.13 23.36
N ASN A 253 10.69 -22.36 22.39
CA ASN A 253 11.90 -23.19 22.55
C ASN A 253 11.66 -24.68 22.85
N ILE A 254 10.50 -25.20 22.41
CA ILE A 254 10.28 -26.63 22.18
C ILE A 254 10.38 -26.87 20.68
N TYR A 255 11.15 -27.88 20.30
CA TYR A 255 11.28 -28.35 18.94
C TYR A 255 10.44 -29.61 18.75
N SER A 256 9.80 -29.78 17.59
CA SER A 256 9.06 -31.02 17.27
C SER A 256 8.92 -31.24 15.75
N SER A 257 8.63 -32.48 15.37
CA SER A 257 8.23 -32.85 14.02
C SER A 257 6.71 -32.95 13.88
N VAL A 258 6.20 -32.96 12.65
CA VAL A 258 4.76 -33.17 12.39
C VAL A 258 4.29 -34.56 12.83
N GLU A 259 5.17 -35.57 12.80
CA GLU A 259 4.84 -36.95 13.21
C GLU A 259 4.68 -37.07 14.73
N ASP A 260 5.58 -36.44 15.47
CA ASP A 260 5.50 -36.36 16.93
C ASP A 260 4.32 -35.49 17.35
N LEU A 261 4.03 -34.38 16.64
CA LEU A 261 2.87 -33.54 16.92
C LEU A 261 1.54 -34.27 16.64
N LEU A 262 1.47 -35.14 15.64
CA LEU A 262 0.30 -36.00 15.46
C LEU A 262 0.15 -36.97 16.64
N THR A 263 1.24 -37.57 17.10
CA THR A 263 1.22 -38.46 18.28
C THR A 263 0.77 -37.71 19.55
N TRP A 264 1.27 -36.49 19.73
CA TRP A 264 0.86 -35.56 20.77
C TRP A 264 -0.64 -35.28 20.70
N GLU A 265 -1.14 -34.87 19.53
CA GLU A 265 -2.56 -34.53 19.36
C GLU A 265 -3.47 -35.74 19.63
N GLN A 266 -3.08 -36.94 19.18
CA GLN A 266 -3.83 -38.16 19.44
C GLN A 266 -3.86 -38.53 20.94
N ALA A 267 -2.80 -38.22 21.69
CA ALA A 267 -2.77 -38.44 23.13
C ALA A 267 -3.84 -37.60 23.86
N LEU A 268 -4.24 -36.45 23.32
CA LEU A 268 -5.26 -35.56 23.89
C LEU A 268 -6.70 -36.10 23.79
N TYR A 269 -6.93 -37.25 23.15
CA TYR A 269 -8.21 -37.98 23.23
C TYR A 269 -8.25 -39.03 24.35
N THR A 270 -7.12 -39.23 25.04
CA THR A 270 -6.92 -40.32 26.00
C THR A 270 -6.73 -39.80 27.42
N ASN A 271 -6.73 -40.69 28.41
CA ASN A 271 -6.34 -40.37 29.79
C ASN A 271 -4.84 -40.64 30.06
N LYS A 272 -4.01 -40.70 29.01
CA LYS A 272 -2.62 -41.19 29.12
C LYS A 272 -1.71 -40.23 29.89
N LEU A 273 -1.96 -38.91 29.78
CA LEU A 273 -1.18 -37.87 30.46
C LEU A 273 -1.91 -37.29 31.67
N VAL A 274 -3.16 -36.88 31.46
CA VAL A 274 -4.06 -36.35 32.49
C VAL A 274 -5.48 -36.85 32.21
N SER A 275 -6.39 -36.68 33.17
CA SER A 275 -7.79 -37.07 33.00
C SER A 275 -8.51 -36.23 31.93
N LYS A 276 -9.54 -36.83 31.30
CA LYS A 276 -10.46 -36.12 30.38
C LYS A 276 -11.12 -34.89 31.02
N ALA A 277 -11.38 -34.92 32.32
CA ALA A 277 -11.96 -33.77 33.02
C ALA A 277 -10.98 -32.58 33.06
N THR A 278 -9.70 -32.85 33.32
CA THR A 278 -8.64 -31.84 33.28
C THR A 278 -8.44 -31.30 31.84
N LEU A 279 -8.49 -32.16 30.82
CA LEU A 279 -8.45 -31.71 29.41
C LEU A 279 -9.65 -30.83 29.05
N GLN A 280 -10.86 -31.19 29.49
CA GLN A 280 -12.05 -30.39 29.24
C GLN A 280 -11.93 -29.00 29.87
N GLU A 281 -11.42 -28.91 31.10
CA GLU A 281 -11.15 -27.63 31.75
C GLU A 281 -10.13 -26.80 30.95
N ALA A 282 -9.08 -27.44 30.43
CA ALA A 282 -8.07 -26.78 29.62
C ALA A 282 -8.58 -26.27 28.27
N PHE A 283 -9.54 -26.95 27.64
CA PHE A 283 -10.13 -26.52 26.38
C PHE A 283 -11.31 -25.56 26.55
N THR A 284 -11.72 -25.28 27.79
CA THR A 284 -12.83 -24.37 28.05
C THR A 284 -12.38 -22.91 27.85
N PRO A 285 -13.11 -22.12 27.04
CA PRO A 285 -12.85 -20.69 26.89
C PRO A 285 -12.84 -19.94 28.23
N VAL A 286 -11.93 -19.00 28.39
CA VAL A 286 -11.79 -18.22 29.62
C VAL A 286 -12.97 -17.26 29.80
N LYS A 287 -13.53 -17.23 31.00
CA LYS A 287 -14.54 -16.25 31.41
C LYS A 287 -13.89 -15.12 32.20
N LEU A 288 -14.08 -13.89 31.72
CA LEU A 288 -13.59 -12.66 32.34
C LEU A 288 -14.48 -12.23 33.52
N LYS A 289 -13.96 -11.36 34.37
CA LYS A 289 -14.67 -10.84 35.56
C LYS A 289 -15.96 -10.10 35.22
N ASN A 290 -16.03 -9.46 34.05
CA ASN A 290 -17.22 -8.78 33.56
C ASN A 290 -18.31 -9.75 33.06
N GLY A 291 -18.02 -11.05 33.01
CA GLY A 291 -18.94 -12.09 32.57
C GLY A 291 -18.80 -12.47 31.09
N GLU A 292 -18.00 -11.73 30.31
CA GLU A 292 -17.69 -12.05 28.92
C GLU A 292 -16.78 -13.27 28.82
N THR A 293 -16.86 -13.96 27.69
CA THR A 293 -16.02 -15.12 27.38
C THR A 293 -15.08 -14.75 26.25
N TYR A 294 -13.80 -15.10 26.40
CA TYR A 294 -12.82 -15.02 25.33
C TYR A 294 -12.44 -16.43 24.88
N ASN A 295 -12.36 -16.65 23.56
CA ASN A 295 -12.14 -17.94 22.91
C ASN A 295 -10.69 -18.46 23.06
N TYR A 296 -10.23 -18.58 24.29
CA TYR A 296 -8.90 -19.05 24.63
C TYR A 296 -8.93 -19.90 25.92
N GLY A 297 -8.40 -21.11 25.84
CA GLY A 297 -8.20 -22.03 26.96
C GLY A 297 -6.75 -22.04 27.44
N PHE A 298 -6.24 -23.20 27.86
CA PHE A 298 -4.84 -23.36 28.23
C PHE A 298 -4.01 -23.69 27.00
N ALA A 299 -3.45 -22.66 26.36
CA ALA A 299 -2.68 -22.75 25.11
C ALA A 299 -3.48 -23.25 23.89
N TRP A 300 -4.78 -22.95 23.83
CA TRP A 300 -5.64 -23.29 22.69
C TRP A 300 -6.62 -22.16 22.42
N GLU A 301 -6.65 -21.71 21.17
CA GLU A 301 -7.75 -20.90 20.65
C GLU A 301 -8.90 -21.82 20.28
N THR A 302 -10.13 -21.37 20.56
CA THR A 302 -11.35 -22.13 20.25
C THR A 302 -12.13 -21.42 19.14
N SER A 303 -12.73 -22.18 18.23
CA SER A 303 -13.71 -21.60 17.29
C SER A 303 -15.01 -21.25 17.99
N ASP A 304 -15.81 -20.35 17.40
CA ASP A 304 -17.11 -19.92 17.95
C ASP A 304 -18.13 -21.06 18.12
N ASP A 305 -17.97 -22.15 17.38
CA ASP A 305 -18.79 -23.36 17.45
C ASP A 305 -18.22 -24.43 18.40
N ASP A 306 -17.13 -24.13 19.11
CA ASP A 306 -16.37 -25.02 19.99
C ASP A 306 -15.92 -26.35 19.31
N GLU A 307 -15.96 -26.43 17.97
CA GLU A 307 -15.59 -27.64 17.25
C GLU A 307 -14.09 -27.74 16.97
N THR A 308 -13.38 -26.62 16.94
CA THR A 308 -11.97 -26.53 16.52
C THR A 308 -11.13 -25.92 17.62
N LEU A 309 -10.00 -26.56 17.90
CA LEU A 309 -8.94 -26.03 18.74
C LEU A 309 -7.70 -25.82 17.87
N SER A 310 -7.10 -24.65 17.95
CA SER A 310 -5.90 -24.33 17.19
C SER A 310 -4.88 -23.55 18.01
N HIS A 311 -3.65 -23.48 17.50
CA HIS A 311 -2.64 -22.57 17.99
C HIS A 311 -1.63 -22.27 16.88
N THR A 312 -1.27 -21.01 16.73
CA THR A 312 -0.21 -20.54 15.82
C THR A 312 1.10 -20.31 16.57
N GLY A 313 2.23 -20.28 15.86
CA GLY A 313 3.51 -19.98 16.47
C GLY A 313 4.46 -19.36 15.47
N SER A 314 4.74 -18.07 15.66
CA SER A 314 5.76 -17.31 14.92
C SER A 314 6.94 -17.00 15.85
N TRP A 315 8.15 -17.30 15.41
CA TRP A 315 9.37 -16.84 16.07
C TRP A 315 10.57 -17.03 15.13
N VAL A 316 11.36 -15.97 14.92
CA VAL A 316 12.73 -16.00 14.36
C VAL A 316 12.93 -17.09 13.29
N GLY A 317 12.40 -16.83 12.08
CA GLY A 317 12.48 -17.76 10.95
C GLY A 317 11.37 -18.79 10.85
N PHE A 318 10.63 -19.05 11.92
CA PHE A 318 9.62 -20.11 11.98
C PHE A 318 8.19 -19.57 12.00
N GLU A 319 7.31 -20.22 11.23
CA GLU A 319 5.86 -20.01 11.24
C GLU A 319 5.17 -21.37 11.31
N ASN A 320 4.39 -21.61 12.36
CA ASN A 320 3.84 -22.92 12.70
C ASN A 320 2.36 -22.85 13.02
N TYR A 321 1.65 -23.93 12.72
CA TYR A 321 0.22 -24.07 12.96
C TYR A 321 -0.11 -25.52 13.34
N ILE A 322 -0.97 -25.66 14.34
CA ILE A 322 -1.65 -26.91 14.64
C ILE A 322 -3.12 -26.64 14.86
N GLU A 323 -3.96 -27.47 14.24
CA GLU A 323 -5.41 -27.45 14.37
C GLU A 323 -5.90 -28.87 14.62
N ARG A 324 -6.90 -28.99 15.48
CA ARG A 324 -7.69 -30.20 15.66
C ARG A 324 -9.17 -29.87 15.66
N ASN A 325 -9.94 -30.61 14.88
CA ASN A 325 -11.39 -30.56 14.91
C ASN A 325 -11.94 -31.75 15.69
N LEU A 326 -12.68 -31.47 16.76
CA LEU A 326 -13.12 -32.45 17.75
C LEU A 326 -14.23 -33.36 17.21
N SER A 327 -15.16 -32.82 16.42
CA SER A 327 -16.32 -33.56 15.88
C SER A 327 -15.91 -34.46 14.70
N LYS A 328 -15.13 -33.90 13.76
CA LYS A 328 -14.66 -34.59 12.55
C LYS A 328 -13.41 -35.43 12.80
N LYS A 329 -12.74 -35.24 13.94
CA LYS A 329 -11.47 -35.87 14.33
C LYS A 329 -10.40 -35.68 13.26
N THR A 330 -10.31 -34.47 12.72
CA THR A 330 -9.29 -34.09 11.74
C THR A 330 -8.20 -33.26 12.40
N THR A 331 -6.98 -33.38 11.88
CA THR A 331 -5.81 -32.67 12.40
C THR A 331 -5.04 -32.07 11.23
N VAL A 332 -4.65 -30.81 11.36
CA VAL A 332 -3.77 -30.11 10.41
C VAL A 332 -2.55 -29.62 11.16
N ILE A 333 -1.35 -29.90 10.64
CA ILE A 333 -0.08 -29.49 11.22
C ILE A 333 0.77 -28.92 10.09
N ILE A 334 1.21 -27.67 10.24
CA ILE A 334 2.06 -26.97 9.27
C ILE A 334 3.24 -26.41 10.05
N LEU A 335 4.46 -26.82 9.73
CA LEU A 335 5.69 -26.31 10.32
C LEU A 335 6.55 -25.73 9.22
N SER A 336 7.06 -24.51 9.39
CA SER A 336 7.88 -23.84 8.37
C SER A 336 9.07 -23.12 8.97
N ASN A 337 10.12 -22.91 8.17
CA ASN A 337 11.37 -22.26 8.58
C ASN A 337 11.86 -21.21 7.55
N GLY A 338 10.94 -20.40 6.99
CA GLY A 338 11.21 -19.41 5.94
C GLY A 338 10.40 -18.11 6.01
N THR A 339 9.89 -17.75 7.20
CA THR A 339 9.14 -16.50 7.48
C THR A 339 7.97 -16.16 6.53
N ASN A 340 7.03 -17.09 6.32
CA ASN A 340 5.81 -16.81 5.54
C ASN A 340 4.63 -17.71 5.96
N ASP A 341 3.48 -17.10 6.24
CA ASP A 341 2.25 -17.73 6.73
C ASP A 341 1.27 -18.14 5.60
N ILE A 342 1.53 -17.76 4.34
CA ILE A 342 0.64 -18.03 3.18
C ILE A 342 0.18 -19.49 3.09
N ALA A 343 1.02 -20.45 3.50
CA ALA A 343 0.68 -21.87 3.48
C ALA A 343 -0.49 -22.22 4.43
N ILE A 344 -0.57 -21.57 5.60
CA ILE A 344 -1.62 -21.80 6.60
C ILE A 344 -2.99 -21.40 6.01
N ASP A 345 -3.10 -20.15 5.55
CA ASP A 345 -4.33 -19.62 4.94
C ASP A 345 -4.77 -20.44 3.73
N LEU A 346 -3.81 -20.80 2.88
CA LEU A 346 -4.08 -21.53 1.65
C LEU A 346 -4.57 -22.96 1.93
N VAL A 347 -3.95 -23.67 2.87
CA VAL A 347 -4.38 -25.03 3.25
C VAL A 347 -5.78 -24.97 3.87
N ASN A 348 -6.00 -24.05 4.82
CA ASN A 348 -7.30 -23.89 5.48
C ASN A 348 -8.42 -23.52 4.49
N ALA A 349 -8.14 -22.65 3.51
CA ALA A 349 -9.09 -22.33 2.45
C ALA A 349 -9.48 -23.57 1.63
N ILE A 350 -8.52 -24.39 1.20
CA ILE A 350 -8.80 -25.60 0.41
C ILE A 350 -9.60 -26.63 1.22
N LEU A 351 -9.21 -26.86 2.47
CA LEU A 351 -9.88 -27.83 3.35
C LEU A 351 -11.31 -27.40 3.72
N SER A 352 -11.57 -26.09 3.79
CA SER A 352 -12.92 -25.54 3.96
C SER A 352 -13.74 -25.46 2.66
N GLY A 353 -13.21 -25.96 1.53
CA GLY A 353 -13.90 -25.99 0.24
C GLY A 353 -13.89 -24.64 -0.51
N LYS A 354 -13.11 -23.66 -0.03
CA LYS A 354 -12.90 -22.38 -0.72
C LYS A 354 -11.82 -22.55 -1.79
N LYS A 355 -11.94 -21.78 -2.87
CA LYS A 355 -10.90 -21.73 -3.92
C LYS A 355 -9.74 -20.86 -3.43
N PRO A 356 -8.52 -21.40 -3.25
CA PRO A 356 -7.38 -20.61 -2.79
C PRO A 356 -6.93 -19.63 -3.89
N LYS A 357 -6.51 -18.43 -3.50
CA LYS A 357 -5.77 -17.52 -4.37
C LYS A 357 -4.29 -17.80 -4.20
N ILE A 358 -3.68 -18.49 -5.16
CA ILE A 358 -2.22 -18.71 -5.16
C ILE A 358 -1.57 -17.44 -5.72
N PRO A 359 -0.62 -16.82 -5.00
CA PRO A 359 0.09 -15.66 -5.52
C PRO A 359 0.80 -15.97 -6.84
N THR A 360 0.90 -14.96 -7.68
CA THR A 360 1.59 -15.02 -8.96
C THR A 360 2.87 -14.20 -8.89
N THR A 361 3.92 -14.65 -9.57
CA THR A 361 5.19 -13.93 -9.63
C THR A 361 5.57 -13.65 -11.08
N GLN A 362 6.22 -12.51 -11.30
CA GLN A 362 6.79 -12.13 -12.59
C GLN A 362 8.18 -11.54 -12.35
N LEU A 363 9.17 -11.93 -13.13
CA LEU A 363 10.52 -11.41 -13.06
C LEU A 363 10.79 -10.44 -14.21
N ILE A 364 11.32 -9.26 -13.90
CA ILE A 364 11.90 -8.33 -14.87
C ILE A 364 13.42 -8.36 -14.67
N LYS A 365 14.14 -8.92 -15.63
CA LYS A 365 15.59 -9.17 -15.52
C LYS A 365 16.43 -8.27 -16.41
N ASN A 366 17.72 -8.18 -16.13
CA ASN A 366 18.70 -7.48 -16.98
C ASN A 366 18.29 -6.02 -17.24
N ILE A 367 18.08 -5.25 -16.18
CA ILE A 367 17.70 -3.84 -16.24
C ILE A 367 18.80 -2.93 -15.68
N LYS A 368 18.76 -1.67 -16.09
CA LYS A 368 19.34 -0.55 -15.35
C LYS A 368 18.25 0.09 -14.50
N LEU A 369 18.24 -0.22 -13.21
CA LEU A 369 17.24 0.27 -12.25
C LEU A 369 17.51 1.71 -11.84
N ILE A 370 16.54 2.60 -12.04
CA ILE A 370 16.44 3.91 -11.40
C ILE A 370 15.20 3.87 -10.52
N ASP A 371 15.37 3.76 -9.21
CA ASP A 371 14.29 3.44 -8.27
C ASP A 371 13.35 4.61 -7.92
N GLY A 372 13.58 5.80 -8.46
CA GLY A 372 12.75 6.98 -8.19
C GLY A 372 13.10 7.71 -6.91
N THR A 373 14.20 7.39 -6.23
CA THR A 373 14.68 8.11 -5.04
C THR A 373 15.65 9.26 -5.35
N GLY A 374 16.05 9.41 -6.62
CA GLY A 374 17.16 10.27 -7.04
C GLY A 374 18.54 9.61 -6.92
N SER A 375 18.60 8.36 -6.44
CA SER A 375 19.83 7.56 -6.37
C SER A 375 20.34 7.18 -7.77
N VAL A 376 21.66 6.98 -7.87
CA VAL A 376 22.34 6.57 -9.10
C VAL A 376 21.81 5.23 -9.61
N ALA A 377 21.66 5.12 -10.93
CA ALA A 377 21.22 3.90 -11.57
C ALA A 377 22.15 2.70 -11.28
N ARG A 378 21.57 1.51 -11.09
CA ARG A 378 22.31 0.26 -10.83
C ARG A 378 21.78 -0.90 -11.64
N LYS A 379 22.61 -1.93 -11.89
CA LYS A 379 22.11 -3.19 -12.44
C LYS A 379 21.31 -3.93 -11.39
N ALA A 380 20.15 -4.45 -11.77
CA ALA A 380 19.32 -5.27 -10.91
C ALA A 380 18.36 -6.10 -11.77
N ASP A 381 17.58 -6.92 -11.09
CA ASP A 381 16.33 -7.53 -11.50
C ASP A 381 15.26 -7.13 -10.49
N VAL A 382 14.00 -7.12 -10.90
CA VAL A 382 12.84 -6.82 -10.05
C VAL A 382 11.83 -7.93 -10.19
N ARG A 383 11.50 -8.59 -9.08
CA ARG A 383 10.40 -9.57 -9.02
C ARG A 383 9.15 -8.92 -8.47
N LEU A 384 8.04 -9.16 -9.15
CA LEU A 384 6.71 -8.77 -8.73
C LEU A 384 6.03 -9.97 -8.07
N LYS A 385 5.23 -9.72 -7.03
CA LYS A 385 4.28 -10.67 -6.45
C LYS A 385 2.90 -10.04 -6.50
N ASP A 386 2.02 -10.62 -7.31
CA ASP A 386 0.73 -10.06 -7.68
C ASP A 386 0.86 -8.61 -8.21
N ASP A 387 0.40 -7.63 -7.44
CA ASP A 387 0.40 -6.20 -7.80
C ASP A 387 1.52 -5.41 -7.12
N ARG A 388 2.42 -6.07 -6.38
CA ARG A 388 3.50 -5.45 -5.60
C ARG A 388 4.88 -5.85 -6.09
N ILE A 389 5.86 -5.00 -5.82
CA ILE A 389 7.28 -5.32 -5.89
C ILE A 389 7.63 -6.19 -4.69
N TRP A 390 8.28 -7.33 -4.92
CA TRP A 390 8.61 -8.30 -3.87
C TRP A 390 10.11 -8.38 -3.59
N GLU A 391 10.94 -8.52 -4.63
CA GLU A 391 12.39 -8.64 -4.47
C GLU A 391 13.11 -7.76 -5.50
N ILE A 392 14.23 -7.16 -5.10
CA ILE A 392 15.07 -6.33 -5.96
C ILE A 392 16.53 -6.75 -5.76
N GLY A 393 17.20 -7.20 -6.81
CA GLY A 393 18.59 -7.65 -6.66
C GLY A 393 19.08 -8.47 -7.82
N ASN A 394 19.97 -9.43 -7.57
CA ASN A 394 20.36 -10.42 -8.56
C ASN A 394 19.47 -11.65 -8.36
N LEU A 395 18.49 -11.84 -9.24
CA LEU A 395 17.40 -12.78 -9.03
C LEU A 395 17.44 -13.91 -10.05
N ILE A 396 17.14 -15.12 -9.58
CA ILE A 396 17.04 -16.31 -10.42
C ILE A 396 15.56 -16.58 -10.69
N THR A 397 15.20 -16.78 -11.96
CA THR A 397 13.83 -17.12 -12.37
C THR A 397 13.35 -18.39 -11.68
N PHE A 398 12.15 -18.35 -11.09
CA PHE A 398 11.53 -19.54 -10.53
C PHE A 398 10.99 -20.47 -11.63
N PRO A 399 10.77 -21.76 -11.33
CA PRO A 399 10.07 -22.66 -12.24
C PRO A 399 8.73 -22.07 -12.68
N ASN A 400 8.48 -22.05 -14.00
CA ASN A 400 7.25 -21.55 -14.62
C ASN A 400 6.91 -20.08 -14.33
N GLU A 401 7.86 -19.28 -13.83
CA GLU A 401 7.69 -17.84 -13.62
C GLU A 401 7.74 -17.08 -14.94
N GLU A 402 6.81 -16.15 -15.13
CA GLU A 402 6.84 -15.26 -16.27
C GLU A 402 8.05 -14.33 -16.17
N SER A 403 8.87 -14.26 -17.23
CA SER A 403 10.09 -13.45 -17.25
C SER A 403 10.07 -12.46 -18.41
N THR A 404 10.36 -11.19 -18.13
CA THR A 404 10.63 -10.13 -19.11
C THR A 404 12.12 -9.79 -19.10
N ASP A 405 12.79 -9.89 -20.25
CA ASP A 405 14.16 -9.38 -20.41
C ASP A 405 14.13 -7.86 -20.70
N GLY A 406 14.73 -7.09 -19.80
CA GLY A 406 14.87 -5.64 -19.88
C GLY A 406 15.95 -5.17 -20.86
N GLN A 407 16.77 -6.07 -21.41
CA GLN A 407 17.78 -5.79 -22.43
C GLN A 407 18.80 -4.70 -22.05
N GLY A 408 19.05 -4.52 -20.76
CA GLY A 408 19.90 -3.45 -20.20
C GLY A 408 19.27 -2.06 -20.23
N LEU A 409 18.00 -1.94 -20.65
CA LEU A 409 17.26 -0.68 -20.67
C LEU A 409 16.90 -0.21 -19.25
N VAL A 410 16.41 1.02 -19.15
CA VAL A 410 16.08 1.63 -17.87
C VAL A 410 14.70 1.15 -17.41
N LEU A 411 14.65 0.58 -16.20
CA LEU A 411 13.39 0.38 -15.48
C LEU A 411 13.30 1.45 -14.38
N SER A 412 12.18 2.17 -14.34
CA SER A 412 11.86 3.14 -13.30
C SER A 412 10.44 2.94 -12.77
N PRO A 413 10.06 3.57 -11.63
CA PRO A 413 8.65 3.68 -11.30
C PRO A 413 7.91 4.32 -12.47
N GLY A 414 6.66 3.91 -12.65
CA GLY A 414 5.76 4.52 -13.62
C GLY A 414 5.52 5.99 -13.28
N PHE A 415 5.40 6.82 -14.31
CA PHE A 415 5.31 8.27 -14.13
C PHE A 415 3.95 8.67 -13.55
N ILE A 416 3.99 9.65 -12.65
CA ILE A 416 2.82 10.23 -12.01
C ILE A 416 2.57 11.60 -12.65
N ASP A 417 1.51 11.69 -13.43
CA ASP A 417 1.05 12.94 -14.02
C ASP A 417 0.23 13.74 -13.01
N THR A 418 0.89 14.69 -12.36
CA THR A 418 0.36 15.45 -11.22
C THR A 418 -0.74 16.45 -11.58
N HIS A 419 -0.88 16.79 -12.87
CA HIS A 419 -1.92 17.66 -13.41
C HIS A 419 -2.38 17.13 -14.76
N SER A 420 -3.57 16.53 -14.79
CA SER A 420 -4.01 15.76 -15.96
C SER A 420 -5.48 15.97 -16.29
N HIS A 421 -5.76 16.25 -17.55
CA HIS A 421 -7.11 16.36 -18.12
C HIS A 421 -7.50 15.14 -18.97
N HIS A 422 -6.73 14.04 -18.89
CA HIS A 422 -6.95 12.81 -19.65
C HIS A 422 -8.23 12.06 -19.27
N PHE A 423 -8.78 12.28 -18.07
CA PHE A 423 -9.98 11.57 -17.59
C PHE A 423 -11.17 11.69 -18.54
N GLY A 424 -11.37 12.88 -19.15
CA GLY A 424 -12.47 13.12 -20.09
C GLY A 424 -12.46 12.18 -21.31
N GLY A 425 -11.29 11.65 -21.68
CA GLY A 425 -11.14 10.71 -22.80
C GLY A 425 -11.38 9.24 -22.44
N LEU A 426 -11.31 8.86 -21.16
CA LEU A 426 -11.30 7.46 -20.73
C LEU A 426 -12.64 6.73 -20.96
N ASN A 427 -13.73 7.47 -21.14
CA ASN A 427 -14.99 6.89 -21.57
C ASN A 427 -14.90 6.25 -22.97
N LYS A 428 -14.06 6.77 -23.85
CA LYS A 428 -13.89 6.30 -25.23
C LYS A 428 -12.62 5.47 -25.40
N VAL A 429 -11.57 5.79 -24.66
CA VAL A 429 -10.24 5.16 -24.73
C VAL A 429 -9.81 4.75 -23.32
N PRO A 430 -10.40 3.69 -22.74
CA PRO A 430 -10.06 3.21 -21.39
C PRO A 430 -8.62 2.71 -21.28
N GLU A 431 -7.96 2.42 -22.41
CA GLU A 431 -6.54 2.07 -22.50
C GLU A 431 -5.61 3.24 -22.14
N ALA A 432 -6.13 4.47 -22.11
CA ALA A 432 -5.37 5.68 -21.79
C ALA A 432 -4.09 5.84 -22.64
N ILE A 433 -4.12 5.42 -23.91
CA ILE A 433 -2.97 5.46 -24.85
C ILE A 433 -2.19 6.79 -24.81
N PRO A 434 -2.84 7.98 -24.79
CA PRO A 434 -2.11 9.25 -24.68
C PRO A 434 -1.19 9.32 -23.44
N ALA A 435 -1.60 8.71 -22.33
CA ALA A 435 -0.83 8.68 -21.09
C ALA A 435 0.20 7.52 -21.06
N VAL A 436 -0.24 6.28 -21.27
CA VAL A 436 0.63 5.10 -21.12
C VAL A 436 1.75 5.06 -22.17
N SER A 437 1.54 5.63 -23.36
CA SER A 437 2.61 5.75 -24.37
C SER A 437 3.75 6.69 -23.98
N GLN A 438 3.58 7.46 -22.89
CA GLN A 438 4.61 8.31 -22.31
C GLN A 438 5.25 7.69 -21.05
N GLY A 439 4.81 6.51 -20.61
CA GLY A 439 5.26 5.88 -19.35
C GLY A 439 4.41 6.25 -18.12
N ILE A 440 3.30 6.96 -18.29
CA ILE A 440 2.41 7.37 -17.20
C ILE A 440 1.60 6.17 -16.70
N THR A 441 1.64 5.92 -15.40
CA THR A 441 0.86 4.87 -14.72
C THR A 441 -0.23 5.44 -13.82
N THR A 442 -0.08 6.70 -13.40
CA THR A 442 -1.04 7.39 -12.54
C THR A 442 -1.31 8.78 -13.10
N ILE A 443 -2.59 9.11 -13.27
CA ILE A 443 -3.03 10.48 -13.56
C ILE A 443 -3.72 11.06 -12.33
N VAL A 444 -3.44 12.33 -12.04
CA VAL A 444 -4.12 13.08 -10.99
C VAL A 444 -5.03 14.07 -11.67
N ILE A 445 -6.29 14.09 -11.26
CA ILE A 445 -7.36 14.88 -11.88
C ILE A 445 -7.96 15.85 -10.87
N GLY A 446 -8.90 16.69 -11.29
CA GLY A 446 -9.62 17.59 -10.39
C GLY A 446 -8.87 18.90 -10.09
N GLN A 447 -7.87 19.25 -10.90
CA GLN A 447 -7.13 20.51 -10.82
C GLN A 447 -7.92 21.67 -11.41
N ASP A 448 -7.36 22.88 -11.37
CA ASP A 448 -7.94 24.09 -11.98
C ASP A 448 -9.34 24.45 -11.45
N GLY A 449 -9.70 23.97 -10.26
CA GLY A 449 -10.98 24.23 -9.61
C GLY A 449 -12.15 23.36 -10.08
N GLY A 450 -12.01 22.56 -11.15
CA GLY A 450 -13.06 21.67 -11.63
C GLY A 450 -12.80 20.21 -11.29
N SER A 451 -13.75 19.52 -10.68
CA SER A 451 -13.63 18.10 -10.32
C SER A 451 -14.93 17.30 -10.46
N TYR A 452 -14.81 15.98 -10.34
CA TYR A 452 -15.93 15.03 -10.22
C TYR A 452 -16.08 14.58 -8.76
N PRO A 453 -17.32 14.36 -8.26
CA PRO A 453 -17.53 13.76 -6.95
C PRO A 453 -16.90 12.36 -6.85
N MET A 454 -16.36 12.02 -5.68
CA MET A 454 -15.71 10.75 -5.41
C MET A 454 -16.62 9.55 -5.68
N ASP A 455 -17.91 9.65 -5.37
CA ASP A 455 -18.87 8.57 -5.63
C ASP A 455 -19.11 8.36 -7.13
N THR A 456 -19.04 9.43 -7.93
CA THR A 456 -19.09 9.35 -9.39
C THR A 456 -17.88 8.61 -9.92
N LEU A 457 -16.68 8.90 -9.42
CA LEU A 457 -15.44 8.20 -9.80
C LEU A 457 -15.47 6.73 -9.36
N LYS A 458 -15.89 6.42 -8.14
CA LYS A 458 -16.06 5.04 -7.66
C LYS A 458 -17.03 4.26 -8.56
N ASN A 459 -18.14 4.87 -8.95
CA ASN A 459 -19.11 4.25 -9.85
C ASN A 459 -18.60 4.12 -11.29
N PHE A 460 -17.77 5.05 -11.75
CA PHE A 460 -17.08 4.94 -13.03
C PHE A 460 -16.19 3.70 -13.07
N PHE A 461 -15.29 3.52 -12.09
CA PHE A 461 -14.39 2.36 -12.03
C PHE A 461 -15.14 1.02 -11.95
N LYS A 462 -16.28 0.96 -11.23
CA LYS A 462 -17.13 -0.24 -11.19
C LYS A 462 -17.68 -0.63 -12.57
N LYS A 463 -17.95 0.36 -13.43
CA LYS A 463 -18.55 0.15 -14.76
C LYS A 463 -17.52 0.05 -15.87
N ARG A 464 -16.38 0.72 -15.71
CA ARG A 464 -15.36 0.91 -16.74
C ARG A 464 -13.96 0.84 -16.11
N PRO A 465 -13.38 -0.36 -16.05
CA PRO A 465 -11.96 -0.52 -15.75
C PRO A 465 -11.11 0.29 -16.75
N VAL A 466 -10.05 0.92 -16.27
CA VAL A 466 -9.11 1.72 -17.09
C VAL A 466 -7.67 1.26 -16.86
N ALA A 467 -6.77 1.59 -17.79
CA ALA A 467 -5.39 1.15 -17.75
C ALA A 467 -4.55 1.82 -16.65
N VAL A 468 -4.82 3.10 -16.33
CA VAL A 468 -4.02 3.91 -15.39
C VAL A 468 -4.72 4.08 -14.04
N ASN A 469 -3.94 4.26 -12.98
CA ASN A 469 -4.47 4.70 -11.70
C ASN A 469 -4.96 6.15 -11.79
N ILE A 470 -5.94 6.49 -10.96
CA ILE A 470 -6.51 7.84 -10.88
C ILE A 470 -6.50 8.29 -9.43
N ALA A 471 -5.98 9.48 -9.16
CA ALA A 471 -6.21 10.21 -7.91
C ALA A 471 -6.91 11.54 -8.22
N THR A 472 -7.61 12.16 -7.26
CA THR A 472 -8.34 13.40 -7.53
C THR A 472 -8.30 14.40 -6.39
N TYR A 473 -8.22 15.68 -6.74
CA TYR A 473 -8.58 16.79 -5.85
C TYR A 473 -10.07 17.10 -5.94
N THR A 474 -10.58 17.76 -4.90
CA THR A 474 -11.90 18.39 -4.91
C THR A 474 -11.75 19.81 -5.46
N GLY A 475 -12.49 20.15 -6.51
CA GLY A 475 -12.38 21.43 -7.19
C GLY A 475 -13.20 22.53 -6.53
N HIS A 476 -12.58 23.67 -6.23
CA HIS A 476 -13.24 24.84 -5.66
C HIS A 476 -14.37 25.41 -6.53
N SER A 477 -14.20 25.50 -7.84
CA SER A 477 -15.23 25.95 -8.77
C SER A 477 -16.42 24.97 -8.83
N THR A 478 -16.17 23.66 -8.69
CA THR A 478 -17.24 22.66 -8.53
C THR A 478 -18.05 22.92 -7.27
N LEU A 479 -17.39 23.19 -6.13
CA LEU A 479 -18.07 23.52 -4.86
C LEU A 479 -18.90 24.81 -4.98
N ARG A 480 -18.34 25.87 -5.59
CA ARG A 480 -19.05 27.12 -5.83
C ARG A 480 -20.28 26.90 -6.71
N SER A 481 -20.14 26.16 -7.81
CA SER A 481 -21.24 25.89 -8.74
C SER A 481 -22.39 25.14 -8.06
N GLU A 482 -22.06 24.13 -7.26
CA GLU A 482 -23.05 23.33 -6.52
C GLU A 482 -23.80 24.17 -5.47
N VAL A 483 -23.12 25.06 -4.76
CA VAL A 483 -23.70 25.82 -3.65
C VAL A 483 -24.37 27.12 -4.08
N MET A 484 -23.74 27.87 -4.98
CA MET A 484 -24.19 29.20 -5.42
C MET A 484 -25.11 29.11 -6.64
N GLY A 485 -25.01 28.02 -7.41
CA GLY A 485 -25.63 27.86 -8.73
C GLY A 485 -24.83 28.52 -9.84
N ALA A 486 -24.78 27.90 -11.02
CA ALA A 486 -23.96 28.34 -12.15
C ALA A 486 -24.17 29.80 -12.59
N LYS A 487 -25.38 30.35 -12.41
CA LYS A 487 -25.70 31.75 -12.75
C LYS A 487 -25.28 32.78 -11.71
N SER A 488 -24.82 32.35 -10.53
CA SER A 488 -24.46 33.23 -9.41
C SER A 488 -22.95 33.29 -9.15
N LEU A 489 -22.12 32.78 -10.05
CA LEU A 489 -20.66 32.66 -9.84
C LEU A 489 -19.89 33.99 -9.91
N TYR A 490 -20.48 35.00 -10.56
CA TYR A 490 -19.89 36.34 -10.79
C TYR A 490 -19.98 37.28 -9.57
N ARG A 491 -19.75 36.76 -8.37
CA ARG A 491 -19.72 37.52 -7.10
C ARG A 491 -18.95 36.74 -6.04
N THR A 492 -18.64 37.39 -4.93
CA THR A 492 -18.15 36.70 -3.73
C THR A 492 -19.22 35.76 -3.16
N ALA A 493 -18.81 34.63 -2.59
CA ALA A 493 -19.72 33.76 -1.85
C ALA A 493 -20.19 34.45 -0.55
N LYS A 494 -21.43 34.20 -0.14
CA LYS A 494 -21.93 34.60 1.17
C LYS A 494 -21.34 33.69 2.25
N PRO A 495 -21.20 34.12 3.52
CA PRO A 495 -20.69 33.26 4.59
C PRO A 495 -21.41 31.91 4.70
N SER A 496 -22.76 31.91 4.60
CA SER A 496 -23.56 30.67 4.60
C SER A 496 -23.31 29.74 3.40
N GLU A 497 -22.85 30.30 2.27
CA GLU A 497 -22.46 29.50 1.09
C GLU A 497 -21.06 28.90 1.32
N VAL A 498 -20.13 29.66 1.89
CA VAL A 498 -18.82 29.14 2.30
C VAL A 498 -18.98 27.99 3.29
N ASP A 499 -19.86 28.12 4.29
CA ASP A 499 -20.12 27.04 5.25
C ASP A 499 -20.69 25.77 4.60
N LYS A 500 -21.54 25.91 3.58
CA LYS A 500 -22.01 24.75 2.79
C LYS A 500 -20.87 24.12 1.97
N MET A 501 -19.99 24.93 1.39
CA MET A 501 -18.82 24.43 0.66
C MET A 501 -17.87 23.66 1.58
N LYS A 502 -17.64 24.13 2.82
CA LYS A 502 -16.86 23.41 3.84
C LYS A 502 -17.43 22.01 4.12
N VAL A 503 -18.74 21.92 4.30
CA VAL A 503 -19.44 20.64 4.55
C VAL A 503 -19.27 19.67 3.38
N LEU A 504 -19.41 20.15 2.15
CA LEU A 504 -19.23 19.33 0.96
C LEU A 504 -17.78 18.87 0.79
N LEU A 505 -16.82 19.80 0.96
CA LEU A 505 -15.39 19.50 0.89
C LEU A 505 -14.99 18.42 1.91
N LYS A 506 -15.42 18.57 3.16
CA LYS A 506 -15.15 17.57 4.20
C LYS A 506 -15.62 16.17 3.81
N LYS A 507 -16.84 16.05 3.26
CA LYS A 507 -17.38 14.77 2.79
C LYS A 507 -16.55 14.16 1.67
N GLU A 508 -16.04 14.97 0.75
CA GLU A 508 -15.22 14.46 -0.37
C GLU A 508 -13.81 14.05 0.10
N LEU A 509 -13.24 14.74 1.08
CA LEU A 509 -11.99 14.34 1.75
C LEU A 509 -12.15 12.99 2.47
N GLU A 510 -13.22 12.83 3.28
CA GLU A 510 -13.56 11.57 3.96
C GLU A 510 -13.76 10.39 2.97
N LYS A 511 -14.20 10.69 1.74
CA LYS A 511 -14.38 9.68 0.69
C LYS A 511 -13.10 9.34 -0.07
N GLY A 512 -12.01 10.06 0.16
CA GLY A 512 -10.68 9.81 -0.40
C GLY A 512 -10.16 10.83 -1.40
N SER A 513 -10.69 12.06 -1.44
CA SER A 513 -10.05 13.14 -2.21
C SER A 513 -8.70 13.52 -1.58
N LEU A 514 -7.70 13.85 -2.42
CA LEU A 514 -6.36 14.25 -1.94
C LEU A 514 -6.36 15.61 -1.23
N GLY A 515 -7.36 16.46 -1.49
CA GLY A 515 -7.32 17.83 -1.02
C GLY A 515 -8.24 18.77 -1.79
N LEU A 516 -7.93 20.07 -1.73
CA LEU A 516 -8.61 21.13 -2.48
C LEU A 516 -7.72 21.62 -3.63
N ALA A 517 -8.30 21.77 -4.82
CA ALA A 517 -7.66 22.47 -5.93
C ALA A 517 -8.47 23.71 -6.34
N THR A 518 -7.80 24.82 -6.61
CA THR A 518 -8.42 26.07 -7.05
C THR A 518 -8.04 26.48 -8.47
N GLY A 519 -8.98 27.15 -9.13
CA GLY A 519 -8.87 27.70 -10.49
C GLY A 519 -9.07 29.20 -10.50
N LEU A 520 -8.27 29.95 -9.73
CA LEU A 520 -8.60 31.32 -9.33
C LEU A 520 -8.58 32.33 -10.49
N GLU A 521 -7.96 31.95 -11.61
CA GLU A 521 -7.95 32.75 -12.83
C GLU A 521 -9.26 32.62 -13.65
N TYR A 522 -9.98 31.50 -13.53
CA TYR A 522 -11.17 31.22 -14.34
C TYR A 522 -12.41 31.95 -13.81
N GLU A 523 -13.34 32.33 -14.71
CA GLU A 523 -14.54 33.12 -14.38
C GLU A 523 -15.37 32.51 -13.22
N SER A 524 -15.40 31.18 -13.10
CA SER A 524 -16.11 30.45 -12.05
C SER A 524 -15.61 30.71 -10.62
N ALA A 525 -14.34 31.10 -10.48
CA ALA A 525 -13.69 31.39 -9.20
C ALA A 525 -13.00 32.78 -9.14
N PHE A 526 -12.93 33.53 -10.25
CA PHE A 526 -12.29 34.84 -10.35
C PHE A 526 -12.79 35.83 -9.29
N PHE A 527 -14.09 35.78 -8.99
CA PHE A 527 -14.76 36.64 -8.00
C PHE A 527 -14.70 36.10 -6.56
N SER A 528 -14.00 34.98 -6.31
CA SER A 528 -13.71 34.52 -4.96
C SER A 528 -12.71 35.44 -4.27
N ASN A 529 -12.80 35.56 -2.95
CA ASN A 529 -11.83 36.32 -2.14
C ASN A 529 -10.89 35.38 -1.38
N ARG A 530 -9.81 35.93 -0.82
CA ARG A 530 -8.80 35.15 -0.09
C ARG A 530 -9.36 34.42 1.13
N ASP A 531 -10.29 35.07 1.83
CA ASP A 531 -10.90 34.53 3.05
C ASP A 531 -11.72 33.25 2.75
N GLU A 532 -12.48 33.25 1.65
CA GLU A 532 -13.21 32.06 1.18
C GLU A 532 -12.25 30.88 0.93
N VAL A 533 -11.14 31.12 0.22
CA VAL A 533 -10.16 30.07 -0.11
C VAL A 533 -9.44 29.59 1.14
N LEU A 534 -9.01 30.50 2.02
CA LEU A 534 -8.34 30.17 3.28
C LEU A 534 -9.24 29.31 4.18
N GLN A 535 -10.51 29.67 4.32
CA GLN A 535 -11.48 28.91 5.11
C GLN A 535 -11.70 27.49 4.59
N LEU A 536 -11.64 27.27 3.27
CA LEU A 536 -11.72 25.93 2.69
C LEU A 536 -10.40 25.16 2.86
N ALA A 537 -9.25 25.83 2.72
CA ALA A 537 -7.94 25.22 2.99
C ALA A 537 -7.78 24.78 4.45
N GLN A 538 -8.39 25.50 5.41
CA GLN A 538 -8.44 25.07 6.82
C GLN A 538 -9.17 23.73 7.00
N ILE A 539 -10.27 23.49 6.27
CA ILE A 539 -10.96 22.19 6.28
C ILE A 539 -10.07 21.07 5.73
N VAL A 540 -9.24 21.37 4.72
CA VAL A 540 -8.25 20.41 4.22
C VAL A 540 -7.22 20.06 5.29
N ALA A 541 -6.75 21.06 6.04
CA ALA A 541 -5.79 20.87 7.14
C ALA A 541 -6.32 19.92 8.22
N GLU A 542 -7.58 20.07 8.61
CA GLU A 542 -8.25 19.20 9.58
C GLU A 542 -8.27 17.72 9.16
N ASN A 543 -8.21 17.45 7.86
CA ASN A 543 -8.28 16.10 7.28
C ASN A 543 -6.93 15.58 6.77
N GLY A 544 -5.83 16.33 6.98
CA GLY A 544 -4.49 15.94 6.53
C GLY A 544 -4.34 15.90 5.00
N GLY A 545 -5.15 16.66 4.26
CA GLY A 545 -5.05 16.77 2.81
C GLY A 545 -4.04 17.83 2.35
N ARG A 546 -4.09 18.17 1.06
CA ARG A 546 -3.17 19.12 0.42
C ARG A 546 -3.91 20.21 -0.35
N TYR A 547 -3.24 21.32 -0.60
CA TYR A 547 -3.80 22.40 -1.40
C TYR A 547 -3.00 22.63 -2.68
N MET A 548 -3.70 22.78 -3.79
CA MET A 548 -3.10 23.05 -5.10
C MET A 548 -3.83 24.22 -5.76
N SER A 549 -3.13 25.07 -6.48
CA SER A 549 -3.76 26.18 -7.18
C SER A 549 -3.18 26.44 -8.57
N HIS A 550 -4.07 26.51 -9.55
CA HIS A 550 -3.93 27.50 -10.61
C HIS A 550 -4.16 28.87 -9.96
N ILE A 551 -3.05 29.57 -9.70
CA ILE A 551 -3.03 30.80 -8.91
C ILE A 551 -3.79 31.94 -9.60
N ARG A 552 -4.16 32.97 -8.85
CA ARG A 552 -5.09 34.03 -9.33
C ARG A 552 -4.62 34.78 -10.56
N SER A 553 -3.31 34.89 -10.76
CA SER A 553 -2.71 35.50 -11.94
C SER A 553 -1.33 34.90 -12.16
N GLU A 554 -1.03 34.61 -13.43
CA GLU A 554 0.27 34.13 -13.89
C GLU A 554 1.02 35.21 -14.70
N ASP A 555 0.46 36.42 -14.70
CA ASP A 555 0.81 37.54 -15.57
C ASP A 555 0.89 38.89 -14.84
N ILE A 556 -0.17 39.70 -14.85
CA ILE A 556 -0.20 41.09 -14.41
C ILE A 556 -0.01 41.18 -12.89
N ASN A 557 -0.64 40.28 -12.13
CA ASN A 557 -0.66 40.29 -10.67
C ASN A 557 0.03 39.04 -10.08
N LEU A 558 1.03 38.49 -10.79
CA LEU A 558 1.73 37.28 -10.38
C LEU A 558 2.28 37.38 -8.95
N ASP A 559 2.91 38.51 -8.60
CA ASP A 559 3.51 38.65 -7.28
C ASP A 559 2.48 38.59 -6.13
N ASP A 560 1.28 39.13 -6.34
CA ASP A 560 0.19 39.08 -5.36
C ASP A 560 -0.42 37.67 -5.25
N ALA A 561 -0.54 36.98 -6.38
CA ALA A 561 -1.02 35.59 -6.43
C ALA A 561 -0.04 34.62 -5.74
N ILE A 562 1.26 34.87 -5.82
CA ILE A 562 2.30 34.12 -5.11
C ILE A 562 2.23 34.39 -3.60
N ASP A 563 1.99 35.64 -3.17
CA ASP A 563 1.75 35.93 -1.75
C ASP A 563 0.53 35.18 -1.21
N GLU A 564 -0.55 35.11 -1.98
CA GLU A 564 -1.78 34.43 -1.58
C GLU A 564 -1.52 32.95 -1.23
N ILE A 565 -0.85 32.19 -2.10
CA ILE A 565 -0.59 30.77 -1.82
C ILE A 565 0.44 30.54 -0.72
N ILE A 566 1.45 31.42 -0.62
CA ILE A 566 2.42 31.39 0.50
C ILE A 566 1.69 31.62 1.83
N GLU A 567 0.77 32.58 1.88
CA GLU A 567 -0.01 32.89 3.07
C GLU A 567 -0.94 31.73 3.46
N ILE A 568 -1.61 31.10 2.49
CA ILE A 568 -2.41 29.90 2.76
C ILE A 568 -1.54 28.81 3.40
N GLY A 569 -0.35 28.53 2.84
CA GLY A 569 0.57 27.55 3.42
C GLY A 569 1.09 27.95 4.81
N ARG A 570 1.29 29.26 5.04
CA ARG A 570 1.71 29.81 6.33
C ARG A 570 0.64 29.63 7.40
N GLU A 571 -0.61 29.93 7.10
CA GLU A 571 -1.72 29.91 8.06
C GLU A 571 -2.22 28.49 8.34
N THR A 572 -2.28 27.64 7.32
CA THR A 572 -2.86 26.29 7.44
C THR A 572 -1.83 25.20 7.75
N LYS A 573 -0.55 25.46 7.49
CA LYS A 573 0.57 24.49 7.61
C LYS A 573 0.44 23.25 6.73
N ILE A 574 -0.50 23.21 5.79
CA ILE A 574 -0.61 22.11 4.82
C ILE A 574 0.43 22.28 3.69
N PRO A 575 0.80 21.19 2.99
CA PRO A 575 1.52 21.29 1.73
C PRO A 575 0.69 22.09 0.69
N VAL A 576 1.34 23.05 0.04
CA VAL A 576 0.74 23.89 -1.01
C VAL A 576 1.51 23.75 -2.32
N GLN A 577 0.81 23.57 -3.45
CA GLN A 577 1.43 23.42 -4.77
C GLN A 577 0.92 24.46 -5.76
N ILE A 578 1.84 25.15 -6.42
CA ILE A 578 1.54 25.99 -7.58
C ILE A 578 1.40 25.06 -8.80
N SER A 579 0.19 24.96 -9.36
CA SER A 579 -0.04 24.26 -10.61
C SER A 579 0.66 24.99 -11.75
N HIS A 580 1.26 24.22 -12.66
CA HIS A 580 1.82 24.62 -13.96
C HIS A 580 2.54 25.97 -13.93
N ILE A 581 3.45 26.15 -12.96
CA ILE A 581 4.13 27.42 -12.68
C ILE A 581 4.73 28.03 -13.96
N LYS A 582 4.46 29.32 -14.17
CA LYS A 582 4.91 30.06 -15.35
C LYS A 582 4.96 31.58 -15.11
N ILE A 583 5.57 32.28 -16.05
CA ILE A 583 5.52 33.74 -16.19
C ILE A 583 4.97 34.05 -17.58
N ALA A 584 3.70 34.45 -17.66
CA ALA A 584 3.00 34.61 -18.95
C ALA A 584 3.16 36.02 -19.57
N LYS A 585 3.51 37.03 -18.76
CA LYS A 585 3.65 38.41 -19.24
C LYS A 585 5.04 38.66 -19.83
N LYS A 586 5.12 39.08 -21.10
CA LYS A 586 6.38 39.22 -21.85
C LYS A 586 7.42 40.12 -21.17
N ASP A 587 7.01 41.25 -20.63
CA ASP A 587 7.93 42.18 -19.95
C ASP A 587 8.45 41.66 -18.60
N GLN A 588 7.94 40.52 -18.11
CA GLN A 588 8.42 39.84 -16.91
C GLN A 588 9.30 38.62 -17.23
N TRP A 589 9.46 38.24 -18.50
CA TRP A 589 10.32 37.12 -18.87
C TRP A 589 11.76 37.31 -18.37
N GLY A 590 12.41 36.21 -18.00
CA GLY A 590 13.72 36.17 -17.37
C GLY A 590 13.69 36.40 -15.86
N LYS A 591 12.51 36.57 -15.25
CA LYS A 591 12.35 36.77 -13.79
C LYS A 591 12.15 35.49 -12.99
N SER A 592 12.23 34.31 -13.62
CA SER A 592 12.15 33.03 -12.89
C SER A 592 13.16 32.91 -11.73
N PRO A 593 14.42 33.40 -11.80
CA PRO A 593 15.34 33.31 -10.65
C PRO A 593 14.84 34.07 -9.41
N GLN A 594 14.24 35.25 -9.60
CA GLN A 594 13.70 36.07 -8.52
C GLN A 594 12.47 35.39 -7.90
N LEU A 595 11.57 34.85 -8.72
CA LEU A 595 10.42 34.10 -8.23
C LEU A 595 10.85 32.85 -7.46
N LEU A 596 11.79 32.06 -7.98
CA LEU A 596 12.31 30.87 -7.31
C LEU A 596 13.01 31.22 -5.98
N ALA A 597 13.76 32.32 -5.91
CA ALA A 597 14.37 32.78 -4.67
C ALA A 597 13.30 33.12 -3.61
N ARG A 598 12.17 33.70 -4.02
CA ARG A 598 11.04 33.97 -3.14
C ARG A 598 10.38 32.69 -2.62
N LEU A 599 10.15 31.71 -3.49
CA LEU A 599 9.61 30.40 -3.08
C LEU A 599 10.58 29.66 -2.14
N GLN A 600 11.89 29.74 -2.42
CA GLN A 600 12.92 29.15 -1.55
C GLN A 600 12.94 29.81 -0.17
N LYS A 601 12.75 31.13 -0.10
CA LYS A 601 12.61 31.85 1.17
C LYS A 601 11.39 31.36 1.97
N ALA A 602 10.22 31.21 1.33
CA ALA A 602 9.03 30.65 1.97
C ALA A 602 9.28 29.23 2.50
N ARG A 603 10.00 28.38 1.76
CA ARG A 603 10.42 27.06 2.26
C ARG A 603 11.35 27.13 3.47
N ALA A 604 12.29 28.08 3.49
CA ALA A 604 13.15 28.31 4.64
C ALA A 604 12.38 28.79 5.88
N GLU A 605 11.21 29.41 5.71
CA GLU A 605 10.27 29.76 6.78
C GLU A 605 9.43 28.56 7.28
N GLY A 606 9.64 27.37 6.72
CA GLY A 606 8.91 26.13 7.08
C GLY A 606 7.63 25.90 6.29
N ILE A 607 7.35 26.69 5.25
CA ILE A 607 6.18 26.51 4.39
C ILE A 607 6.49 25.42 3.36
N ASN A 608 5.72 24.35 3.33
CA ASN A 608 5.90 23.29 2.34
C ASN A 608 5.26 23.69 0.99
N ILE A 609 5.87 24.67 0.31
CA ILE A 609 5.47 25.14 -1.01
C ILE A 609 6.23 24.40 -2.13
N THR A 610 5.51 23.88 -3.11
CA THR A 610 6.04 23.14 -4.26
C THR A 610 5.42 23.67 -5.56
N ALA A 611 5.84 23.15 -6.70
CA ALA A 611 5.25 23.47 -7.99
C ALA A 611 5.21 22.25 -8.91
N ASP A 612 4.38 22.30 -9.95
CA ASP A 612 4.52 21.44 -11.11
C ASP A 612 4.68 22.25 -12.40
N CYS A 613 5.30 21.64 -13.42
CA CYS A 613 5.63 22.33 -14.67
C CYS A 613 5.62 21.35 -15.85
N TYR A 614 5.12 21.82 -16.99
CA TYR A 614 5.19 21.12 -18.29
C TYR A 614 6.29 21.72 -19.19
N PRO A 615 6.92 20.93 -20.08
CA PRO A 615 8.10 21.34 -20.85
C PRO A 615 7.81 22.12 -22.14
N TYR A 616 6.84 23.03 -22.11
CA TYR A 616 6.40 23.78 -23.28
C TYR A 616 6.33 25.28 -22.99
N ASP A 617 6.60 26.07 -24.03
CA ASP A 617 6.62 27.52 -24.01
C ASP A 617 5.30 28.16 -24.47
N PHE A 618 4.27 27.33 -24.68
CA PHE A 618 2.88 27.70 -24.90
C PHE A 618 1.95 26.93 -23.95
N TRP A 619 0.83 27.55 -23.58
CA TRP A 619 -0.23 26.96 -22.75
C TRP A 619 -1.48 26.70 -23.60
N ASN A 620 -2.50 26.01 -23.08
CA ASN A 620 -3.80 25.87 -23.76
C ASN A 620 -4.98 26.22 -22.84
N SER A 621 -5.83 27.16 -23.27
CA SER A 621 -7.04 27.59 -22.54
C SER A 621 -8.03 28.29 -23.49
N THR A 622 -9.09 28.90 -22.95
CA THR A 622 -10.05 29.74 -23.69
C THR A 622 -9.42 31.08 -24.10
N LEU A 623 -9.96 31.74 -25.13
CA LEU A 623 -9.53 33.08 -25.54
C LEU A 623 -9.78 34.13 -24.44
N ARG A 624 -10.76 33.90 -23.55
CA ARG A 624 -11.15 34.85 -22.50
C ARG A 624 -10.07 35.08 -21.45
N VAL A 625 -9.21 34.10 -21.17
CA VAL A 625 -8.15 34.26 -20.14
C VAL A 625 -7.11 35.31 -20.54
N LEU A 626 -6.97 35.59 -21.85
CA LEU A 626 -6.05 36.59 -22.39
C LEU A 626 -6.42 38.04 -22.05
N PHE A 627 -7.63 38.31 -21.56
CA PHE A 627 -8.08 39.68 -21.34
C PHE A 627 -7.85 40.12 -19.89
N PRO A 628 -7.12 41.23 -19.68
CA PRO A 628 -7.04 41.88 -18.38
C PRO A 628 -8.44 42.14 -17.81
N ASN A 629 -8.66 41.79 -16.55
CA ASN A 629 -9.95 41.94 -15.84
C ASN A 629 -11.16 41.31 -16.55
N ARG A 630 -10.94 40.40 -17.52
CA ARG A 630 -11.98 39.82 -18.37
C ARG A 630 -12.77 40.88 -19.17
N ASP A 631 -12.18 42.04 -19.44
CA ASP A 631 -12.81 43.09 -20.24
C ASP A 631 -12.62 42.85 -21.75
N TYR A 632 -13.27 41.79 -22.25
CA TYR A 632 -13.17 41.33 -23.64
C TYR A 632 -13.86 42.23 -24.69
N THR A 633 -14.52 43.30 -24.24
CA THR A 633 -15.14 44.31 -25.12
C THR A 633 -14.29 45.57 -25.29
N ASN A 634 -13.16 45.69 -24.57
CA ASN A 634 -12.35 46.89 -24.55
C ASN A 634 -11.14 46.81 -25.50
N PRO A 635 -11.03 47.73 -26.49
CA PRO A 635 -9.93 47.74 -27.44
C PRO A 635 -8.54 47.88 -26.80
N ALA A 636 -8.40 48.63 -25.71
CA ALA A 636 -7.11 48.78 -25.02
C ALA A 636 -6.70 47.49 -24.32
N SER A 637 -7.65 46.75 -23.73
CA SER A 637 -7.41 45.44 -23.15
C SER A 637 -7.00 44.41 -24.21
N ALA A 638 -7.64 44.43 -25.38
CA ALA A 638 -7.26 43.57 -26.51
C ALA A 638 -5.86 43.89 -27.03
N GLU A 639 -5.53 45.18 -27.16
CA GLU A 639 -4.21 45.64 -27.61
C GLU A 639 -3.13 45.26 -26.60
N PHE A 640 -3.41 45.39 -25.30
CA PHE A 640 -2.50 44.92 -24.27
C PHE A 640 -2.28 43.40 -24.35
N ALA A 641 -3.34 42.62 -24.53
CA ALA A 641 -3.27 41.16 -24.61
C ALA A 641 -2.34 40.68 -25.75
N VAL A 642 -2.55 41.18 -26.97
CA VAL A 642 -1.72 40.81 -28.14
C VAL A 642 -0.26 41.25 -28.01
N ASN A 643 -0.01 42.32 -27.26
CA ASN A 643 1.34 42.83 -27.07
C ASN A 643 2.07 42.11 -25.93
N GLN A 644 1.39 41.85 -24.80
CA GLN A 644 2.02 41.45 -23.54
C GLN A 644 1.70 40.04 -23.05
N LEU A 645 0.56 39.46 -23.43
CA LEU A 645 0.06 38.22 -22.82
C LEU A 645 0.16 37.00 -23.74
N PHE A 646 0.33 37.20 -25.04
CA PHE A 646 0.65 36.15 -25.99
C PHE A 646 1.29 36.70 -27.27
N ASP A 647 1.83 35.83 -28.11
CA ASP A 647 2.30 36.14 -29.46
C ASP A 647 1.22 35.76 -30.50
N PRO A 648 0.56 36.73 -31.17
CA PRO A 648 -0.52 36.42 -32.12
C PRO A 648 -0.03 35.76 -33.41
N GLU A 649 1.26 35.83 -33.74
CA GLU A 649 1.84 35.17 -34.91
C GLU A 649 2.18 33.70 -34.65
N ARG A 650 2.38 33.32 -33.37
CA ARG A 650 2.72 31.96 -32.96
C ARG A 650 1.61 31.23 -32.20
N SER A 651 0.60 31.94 -31.72
CA SER A 651 -0.51 31.35 -30.98
C SER A 651 -1.61 30.87 -31.91
N VAL A 652 -2.01 29.61 -31.72
CA VAL A 652 -2.83 28.84 -32.66
C VAL A 652 -4.19 28.51 -32.05
N LEU A 653 -5.28 28.74 -32.79
CA LEU A 653 -6.59 28.22 -32.37
C LEU A 653 -6.60 26.70 -32.48
N VAL A 654 -6.85 26.02 -31.37
CA VAL A 654 -6.99 24.55 -31.31
C VAL A 654 -8.33 24.13 -31.86
N ARG A 655 -9.38 24.89 -31.50
CA ARG A 655 -10.75 24.67 -31.96
C ARG A 655 -11.48 26.01 -32.02
N PHE A 656 -12.44 26.11 -32.93
CA PHE A 656 -13.38 27.21 -32.99
C PHE A 656 -14.68 26.70 -33.63
N ALA A 657 -15.65 26.30 -32.80
CA ALA A 657 -16.91 25.70 -33.23
C ALA A 657 -17.68 26.54 -34.26
N PRO A 658 -17.75 27.88 -34.15
CA PRO A 658 -18.46 28.72 -35.13
C PRO A 658 -17.83 28.66 -36.53
N ASN A 659 -16.52 28.39 -36.64
CA ASN A 659 -15.83 28.19 -37.91
C ASN A 659 -14.66 27.21 -37.76
N LYS A 660 -14.93 25.93 -38.03
CA LYS A 660 -13.95 24.85 -37.87
C LYS A 660 -12.69 25.01 -38.72
N SER A 661 -12.73 25.80 -39.81
CA SER A 661 -11.56 26.06 -40.66
C SER A 661 -10.50 26.95 -40.00
N TYR A 662 -10.83 27.59 -38.87
CA TYR A 662 -9.86 28.38 -38.09
C TYR A 662 -8.97 27.54 -37.18
N ALA A 663 -9.34 26.27 -36.93
CA ALA A 663 -8.47 25.36 -36.19
C ALA A 663 -7.13 25.17 -36.92
N GLY A 664 -6.03 25.26 -36.18
CA GLY A 664 -4.67 25.21 -36.71
C GLY A 664 -4.13 26.54 -37.25
N LYS A 665 -4.95 27.59 -37.35
CA LYS A 665 -4.50 28.93 -37.79
C LYS A 665 -4.10 29.79 -36.60
N THR A 666 -3.17 30.72 -36.85
CA THR A 666 -2.76 31.71 -35.84
C THR A 666 -3.72 32.88 -35.81
N ILE A 667 -3.77 33.62 -34.68
CA ILE A 667 -4.61 34.82 -34.58
C ILE A 667 -4.26 35.82 -35.68
N SER A 668 -2.97 36.01 -35.97
CA SER A 668 -2.52 36.88 -37.07
C SER A 668 -2.92 36.38 -38.46
N ALA A 669 -2.98 35.06 -38.70
CA ALA A 669 -3.46 34.52 -39.97
C ALA A 669 -4.97 34.75 -40.16
N ILE A 670 -5.76 34.54 -39.11
CA ILE A 670 -7.20 34.80 -39.11
C ILE A 670 -7.47 36.29 -39.30
N ALA A 671 -6.68 37.16 -38.64
CA ALA A 671 -6.79 38.61 -38.79
C ALA A 671 -6.56 39.05 -40.25
N LYS A 672 -5.54 38.47 -40.92
CA LYS A 672 -5.29 38.68 -42.36
C LYS A 672 -6.47 38.23 -43.22
N GLU A 673 -7.03 37.05 -42.98
CA GLU A 673 -8.21 36.55 -43.71
C GLU A 673 -9.45 37.44 -43.53
N ARG A 674 -9.57 38.09 -42.37
CA ARG A 674 -10.70 38.97 -42.02
C ARG A 674 -10.46 40.44 -42.37
N ASN A 675 -9.27 40.80 -42.85
CA ASN A 675 -8.83 42.19 -43.04
C ASN A 675 -8.97 43.04 -41.76
N GLU A 676 -8.59 42.46 -40.62
CA GLU A 676 -8.68 43.04 -39.28
C GLU A 676 -7.28 43.13 -38.63
N LYS A 677 -7.13 43.92 -37.57
CA LYS A 677 -5.95 43.86 -36.70
C LYS A 677 -6.05 42.65 -35.74
N PRO A 678 -4.94 42.04 -35.30
CA PRO A 678 -4.98 40.93 -34.34
C PRO A 678 -5.80 41.20 -33.07
N SER A 679 -5.70 42.41 -32.48
CA SER A 679 -6.47 42.81 -31.30
C SER A 679 -7.98 42.88 -31.59
N GLN A 680 -8.37 43.44 -32.74
CA GLN A 680 -9.76 43.46 -33.18
C GLN A 680 -10.30 42.04 -33.45
N THR A 681 -9.52 41.21 -34.13
CA THR A 681 -9.88 39.81 -34.41
C THR A 681 -10.08 39.02 -33.12
N LEU A 682 -9.21 39.20 -32.13
CA LEU A 682 -9.32 38.55 -30.84
C LEU A 682 -10.67 38.87 -30.16
N MET A 683 -11.06 40.13 -30.09
CA MET A 683 -12.37 40.54 -29.55
C MET A 683 -13.53 39.94 -30.35
N ASN A 684 -13.46 40.02 -31.68
CA ASN A 684 -14.51 39.52 -32.57
C ASN A 684 -14.71 38.00 -32.42
N LEU A 685 -13.63 37.23 -32.27
CA LEU A 685 -13.72 35.78 -32.05
C LEU A 685 -14.45 35.43 -30.75
N ILE A 686 -14.22 36.19 -29.66
CA ILE A 686 -14.94 36.00 -28.40
C ILE A 686 -16.42 36.33 -28.56
N ALA A 687 -16.76 37.45 -29.22
CA ALA A 687 -18.15 37.82 -29.47
C ALA A 687 -18.89 36.74 -30.29
N ILE A 688 -18.24 36.22 -31.34
CA ILE A 688 -18.79 35.14 -32.18
C ILE A 688 -18.95 33.85 -31.37
N ALA A 689 -17.99 33.51 -30.50
CA ALA A 689 -18.08 32.33 -29.64
C ALA A 689 -19.23 32.45 -28.63
N ALA A 690 -19.42 33.63 -28.02
CA ALA A 690 -20.51 33.90 -27.08
C ALA A 690 -21.88 33.84 -27.78
N GLU A 691 -22.01 34.41 -28.97
CA GLU A 691 -23.24 34.31 -29.77
C GLU A 691 -23.55 32.86 -30.16
N PHE A 692 -22.51 32.07 -30.48
CA PHE A 692 -22.68 30.65 -30.75
C PHE A 692 -23.13 29.88 -29.51
N GLU A 693 -22.55 30.16 -28.34
CA GLU A 693 -22.96 29.57 -27.05
C GLU A 693 -24.44 29.83 -26.75
N GLU A 694 -24.89 31.07 -26.92
CA GLU A 694 -26.29 31.47 -26.71
C GLU A 694 -27.25 30.74 -27.67
N LYS A 695 -26.86 30.62 -28.94
CA LYS A 695 -27.68 29.96 -29.97
C LYS A 695 -27.66 28.44 -29.89
N ASN A 696 -26.67 27.85 -29.23
CA ASN A 696 -26.47 26.40 -29.18
C ASN A 696 -26.30 25.93 -27.71
N PRO A 697 -27.33 26.10 -26.86
CA PRO A 697 -27.23 25.79 -25.42
C PRO A 697 -26.96 24.30 -25.12
N ASP A 698 -27.29 23.41 -26.06
CA ASP A 698 -27.05 21.97 -25.94
C ASP A 698 -25.70 21.53 -26.55
N PHE A 699 -24.89 22.45 -27.07
CA PHE A 699 -23.59 22.13 -27.64
C PHE A 699 -22.62 21.73 -26.51
N ASN A 700 -22.24 20.45 -26.52
CA ASN A 700 -21.49 19.83 -25.44
C ASN A 700 -20.01 19.57 -25.80
N GLU A 701 -19.56 20.05 -26.96
CA GLU A 701 -18.14 20.12 -27.30
C GLU A 701 -17.58 21.49 -26.90
N GLY A 702 -16.28 21.59 -26.64
CA GLY A 702 -15.65 22.88 -26.34
C GLY A 702 -15.81 23.85 -27.52
N ILE A 703 -16.27 25.08 -27.25
CA ILE A 703 -16.57 26.08 -28.28
C ILE A 703 -15.30 26.64 -28.89
N GLU A 704 -14.37 27.10 -28.07
CA GLU A 704 -13.11 27.69 -28.51
C GLU A 704 -11.97 27.30 -27.57
N ALA A 705 -10.76 27.23 -28.11
CA ALA A 705 -9.54 27.09 -27.33
C ALA A 705 -8.35 27.57 -28.17
N ILE A 706 -7.35 28.14 -27.50
CA ILE A 706 -6.11 28.64 -28.09
C ILE A 706 -4.90 27.99 -27.40
N MET A 707 -3.89 27.64 -28.20
CA MET A 707 -2.52 27.43 -27.73
C MET A 707 -1.80 28.77 -27.71
N GLY A 708 -1.63 29.36 -26.53
CA GLY A 708 -1.05 30.69 -26.34
C GLY A 708 0.46 30.62 -26.12
N LYS A 709 1.25 31.11 -27.09
CA LYS A 709 2.71 31.28 -26.96
C LYS A 709 3.00 32.54 -26.12
N SER A 710 3.37 32.34 -24.87
CA SER A 710 3.44 33.41 -23.85
C SER A 710 4.52 33.20 -22.78
N MET A 711 5.34 32.15 -22.90
CA MET A 711 6.40 31.85 -21.94
C MET A 711 7.77 31.87 -22.63
N ASP A 712 8.81 32.21 -21.86
CA ASP A 712 10.21 32.09 -22.28
C ASP A 712 10.78 30.69 -21.97
N GLU A 713 11.56 30.12 -22.89
CA GLU A 713 12.11 28.77 -22.72
C GLU A 713 13.11 28.69 -21.54
N ALA A 714 13.86 29.76 -21.26
CA ALA A 714 14.82 29.77 -20.15
C ALA A 714 14.11 29.81 -18.79
N ASP A 715 12.98 30.54 -18.70
CA ASP A 715 12.15 30.52 -17.49
C ASP A 715 11.56 29.12 -17.23
N VAL A 716 11.03 28.46 -18.26
CA VAL A 716 10.54 27.07 -18.15
C VAL A 716 11.66 26.14 -17.70
N ALA A 717 12.85 26.24 -18.27
CA ALA A 717 14.01 25.45 -17.86
C ALA A 717 14.40 25.68 -16.39
N ASN A 718 14.36 26.93 -15.91
CA ASN A 718 14.63 27.26 -14.52
C ASN A 718 13.59 26.66 -13.57
N PHE A 719 12.30 26.71 -13.93
CA PHE A 719 11.25 26.07 -13.13
C PHE A 719 11.43 24.55 -13.07
N LEU A 720 11.74 23.89 -14.19
CA LEU A 720 12.04 22.46 -14.22
C LEU A 720 13.23 22.08 -13.33
N LEU A 721 14.24 22.95 -13.24
CA LEU A 721 15.43 22.74 -12.43
C LEU A 721 15.22 22.91 -10.92
N TRP A 722 14.25 23.71 -10.48
CA TRP A 722 14.02 23.91 -9.05
C TRP A 722 13.71 22.58 -8.37
N SER A 723 14.40 22.25 -7.28
CA SER A 723 14.36 20.92 -6.64
C SER A 723 12.95 20.49 -6.20
N HIS A 724 12.05 21.45 -5.99
CA HIS A 724 10.68 21.23 -5.53
C HIS A 724 9.62 21.32 -6.65
N THR A 725 10.06 21.37 -7.91
CA THR A 725 9.18 21.24 -9.08
C THR A 725 9.10 19.78 -9.54
N ASN A 726 7.90 19.20 -9.50
CA ASN A 726 7.60 17.92 -10.15
C ASN A 726 7.04 18.13 -11.57
N ILE A 727 6.92 17.05 -12.35
CA ILE A 727 6.45 17.15 -13.74
C ILE A 727 4.93 16.98 -13.82
N CYS A 728 4.30 17.73 -14.72
CA CYS A 728 2.90 17.54 -15.10
C CYS A 728 2.73 17.67 -16.60
N SER A 729 1.68 17.08 -17.16
CA SER A 729 1.33 17.26 -18.57
C SER A 729 0.41 18.45 -18.80
N ASP A 730 -0.52 18.72 -17.87
CA ASP A 730 -1.68 19.59 -18.08
C ASP A 730 -2.45 19.23 -19.38
N GLY A 731 -2.32 17.97 -19.79
CA GLY A 731 -2.69 17.48 -21.10
C GLY A 731 -4.01 16.72 -21.11
N ALA A 732 -4.60 16.60 -22.30
CA ALA A 732 -5.77 15.78 -22.56
C ALA A 732 -5.53 14.91 -23.81
N SER A 733 -6.46 14.00 -24.11
CA SER A 733 -6.37 13.09 -25.28
C SER A 733 -6.39 13.78 -26.64
N SER A 734 -6.58 15.10 -26.70
CA SER A 734 -6.53 15.89 -27.93
C SER A 734 -6.23 17.35 -27.63
N GLY A 735 -5.85 18.10 -28.68
CA GLY A 735 -5.52 19.52 -28.58
C GLY A 735 -4.00 19.71 -28.50
N HIS A 736 -3.52 20.16 -27.35
CA HIS A 736 -2.10 20.51 -27.17
C HIS A 736 -1.20 19.25 -27.15
N PRO A 737 -0.01 19.28 -27.80
CA PRO A 737 0.93 18.15 -27.82
C PRO A 737 1.40 17.64 -26.45
N ARG A 738 1.25 18.44 -25.38
CA ARG A 738 1.63 18.07 -24.02
C ARG A 738 0.87 16.85 -23.49
N GLY A 739 -0.33 16.58 -24.02
CA GLY A 739 -1.09 15.36 -23.71
C GLY A 739 -0.49 14.06 -24.26
N HIS A 740 0.48 14.12 -25.16
CA HIS A 740 1.10 12.93 -25.78
C HIS A 740 2.63 12.89 -25.70
N GLY A 741 3.27 13.96 -25.22
CA GLY A 741 4.73 14.09 -25.27
C GLY A 741 5.42 14.72 -24.06
N THR A 742 4.73 15.15 -23.02
CA THR A 742 5.35 15.84 -21.87
C THR A 742 6.53 15.06 -21.26
N PHE A 743 6.29 13.82 -20.81
CA PHE A 743 7.29 13.10 -20.04
C PHE A 743 8.48 12.68 -20.92
N THR A 744 8.20 12.24 -22.14
CA THR A 744 9.22 11.85 -23.11
C THR A 744 9.97 13.04 -23.69
N LYS A 745 9.38 14.24 -23.73
CA LYS A 745 10.09 15.50 -24.04
C LYS A 745 11.11 15.85 -22.98
N ILE A 746 10.78 15.68 -21.69
CA ILE A 746 11.77 15.88 -20.63
C ILE A 746 12.94 14.90 -20.82
N LEU A 747 12.65 13.60 -21.00
CA LEU A 747 13.69 12.58 -21.12
C LEU A 747 14.54 12.72 -22.39
N GLY A 748 13.92 12.99 -23.54
CA GLY A 748 14.62 13.15 -24.81
C GLY A 748 15.30 14.50 -24.95
N ARG A 749 14.54 15.59 -24.85
CA ARG A 749 15.06 16.94 -25.11
C ARG A 749 15.81 17.51 -23.91
N TYR A 750 15.22 17.53 -22.72
CA TYR A 750 15.83 18.21 -21.58
C TYR A 750 16.94 17.41 -20.90
N VAL A 751 16.83 16.07 -20.85
CA VAL A 751 17.86 15.20 -20.26
C VAL A 751 18.91 14.80 -21.31
N ARG A 752 18.54 14.07 -22.37
CA ARG A 752 19.53 13.53 -23.31
C ARG A 752 20.18 14.61 -24.18
N GLU A 753 19.39 15.47 -24.82
CA GLU A 753 19.90 16.44 -25.82
C GLU A 753 20.52 17.68 -25.17
N GLN A 754 19.78 18.33 -24.26
CA GLN A 754 20.20 19.60 -23.63
C GLN A 754 21.03 19.39 -22.36
N LYS A 755 20.97 18.20 -21.74
CA LYS A 755 21.68 17.91 -20.49
C LYS A 755 21.34 18.89 -19.37
N LEU A 756 20.10 19.36 -19.32
CA LEU A 756 19.61 20.28 -18.30
C LEU A 756 19.72 19.65 -16.90
N MET A 757 19.39 18.36 -16.77
CA MET A 757 19.49 17.60 -15.53
C MET A 757 19.86 16.14 -15.79
N GLN A 758 20.31 15.44 -14.73
CA GLN A 758 20.58 14.00 -14.79
C GLN A 758 19.29 13.21 -14.96
N LEU A 759 19.39 12.03 -15.58
CA LEU A 759 18.24 11.15 -15.81
C LEU A 759 17.56 10.74 -14.50
N GLU A 760 18.35 10.39 -13.49
CA GLU A 760 17.87 10.01 -12.15
C GLU A 760 17.08 11.15 -11.48
N THR A 761 17.51 12.41 -11.67
CA THR A 761 16.79 13.59 -11.17
C THR A 761 15.46 13.79 -11.92
N ALA A 762 15.45 13.63 -13.24
CA ALA A 762 14.22 13.73 -14.02
C ALA A 762 13.21 12.65 -13.61
N ILE A 763 13.68 11.40 -13.43
CA ILE A 763 12.83 10.29 -12.96
C ILE A 763 12.29 10.57 -11.56
N TYR A 764 13.11 11.01 -10.60
CA TYR A 764 12.64 11.41 -9.26
C TYR A 764 11.52 12.48 -9.34
N LYS A 765 11.70 13.50 -10.18
CA LYS A 765 10.71 14.57 -10.41
C LYS A 765 9.40 14.11 -11.05
N MET A 766 9.39 12.95 -11.72
CA MET A 766 8.19 12.35 -12.32
C MET A 766 7.56 11.26 -11.44
N THR A 767 8.24 10.84 -10.37
CA THR A 767 7.90 9.65 -9.58
C THR A 767 7.91 9.96 -8.08
N GLY A 768 9.03 9.75 -7.37
CA GLY A 768 9.14 9.90 -5.92
C GLY A 768 8.74 11.30 -5.43
N LEU A 769 9.22 12.37 -6.09
CA LEU A 769 8.86 13.74 -5.73
C LEU A 769 7.36 14.01 -5.99
N SER A 770 6.82 13.51 -7.09
CA SER A 770 5.39 13.62 -7.40
C SER A 770 4.53 12.92 -6.35
N ALA A 771 4.90 11.70 -5.95
CA ALA A 771 4.21 10.94 -4.93
C ALA A 771 4.26 11.65 -3.57
N GLU A 772 5.44 12.16 -3.18
CA GLU A 772 5.65 12.91 -1.94
C GLU A 772 4.83 14.21 -1.91
N ASN A 773 4.89 15.01 -2.98
CA ASN A 773 4.18 16.29 -3.09
C ASN A 773 2.67 16.13 -3.07
N LEU A 774 2.15 14.99 -3.54
CA LEU A 774 0.70 14.72 -3.59
C LEU A 774 0.21 13.81 -2.45
N GLY A 775 1.10 13.25 -1.64
CA GLY A 775 0.74 12.36 -0.52
C GLY A 775 0.24 10.99 -0.99
N ILE A 776 0.75 10.52 -2.12
CA ILE A 776 0.44 9.19 -2.64
C ILE A 776 1.46 8.21 -2.04
N ASN A 777 0.97 7.32 -1.18
CA ASN A 777 1.81 6.31 -0.53
C ASN A 777 1.97 5.06 -1.39
N ASP A 778 3.00 4.27 -1.09
CA ASP A 778 3.32 2.96 -1.69
C ASP A 778 3.49 2.97 -3.23
N ARG A 779 3.74 4.14 -3.84
CA ARG A 779 3.93 4.36 -5.28
C ARG A 779 5.04 5.38 -5.53
N GLY A 780 5.52 5.47 -6.77
CA GLY A 780 6.56 6.43 -7.17
C GLY A 780 7.99 6.05 -6.77
N ILE A 781 8.19 4.95 -6.03
CA ILE A 781 9.51 4.39 -5.69
C ILE A 781 9.49 2.89 -5.92
N ILE A 782 10.55 2.32 -6.51
CA ILE A 782 10.76 0.87 -6.61
C ILE A 782 11.42 0.39 -5.32
N THR A 783 10.63 -0.14 -4.39
CA THR A 783 11.07 -0.80 -3.16
C THR A 783 10.12 -1.94 -2.80
N ASN A 784 10.55 -2.87 -1.95
CA ASN A 784 9.74 -4.01 -1.54
C ASN A 784 8.43 -3.54 -0.88
N GLY A 785 7.30 -4.15 -1.25
CA GLY A 785 5.96 -3.82 -0.76
C GLY A 785 5.23 -2.72 -1.54
N ASN A 786 5.93 -1.86 -2.29
CA ASN A 786 5.28 -0.85 -3.14
C ASN A 786 4.52 -1.49 -4.30
N TYR A 787 3.48 -0.80 -4.79
CA TYR A 787 2.77 -1.22 -5.99
C TYR A 787 3.70 -1.25 -7.21
N ALA A 788 3.52 -2.25 -8.06
CA ALA A 788 4.29 -2.45 -9.27
C ALA A 788 3.76 -1.58 -10.43
N ASP A 789 3.84 -0.27 -10.25
CA ASP A 789 3.70 0.72 -11.32
C ASP A 789 5.09 1.00 -11.90
N LEU A 790 5.36 0.54 -13.12
CA LEU A 790 6.71 0.53 -13.68
C LEU A 790 6.70 0.96 -15.14
N VAL A 791 7.81 1.53 -15.59
CA VAL A 791 8.07 1.79 -17.01
C VAL A 791 9.47 1.31 -17.39
N LEU A 792 9.53 0.52 -18.47
CA LEU A 792 10.77 0.13 -19.14
C LEU A 792 10.91 1.02 -20.38
N PHE A 793 12.01 1.75 -20.49
CA PHE A 793 12.24 2.67 -21.60
C PHE A 793 13.70 2.71 -22.02
N ASN A 794 13.92 3.06 -23.29
CA ASN A 794 15.24 3.25 -23.85
C ASN A 794 15.68 4.73 -23.71
N PRO A 795 16.63 5.05 -22.82
CA PRO A 795 17.06 6.44 -22.62
C PRO A 795 17.71 7.05 -23.87
N GLU A 796 18.28 6.24 -24.76
CA GLU A 796 18.95 6.70 -25.98
C GLU A 796 17.96 7.12 -27.08
N THR A 797 16.74 6.58 -27.07
CA THR A 797 15.76 6.82 -28.16
C THR A 797 14.46 7.48 -27.69
N VAL A 798 14.22 7.60 -26.38
CA VAL A 798 12.99 8.21 -25.85
C VAL A 798 12.81 9.64 -26.33
N ILE A 799 11.68 9.95 -26.96
CA ILE A 799 11.41 11.29 -27.52
C ILE A 799 9.91 11.52 -27.71
N ASP A 800 9.48 12.77 -27.61
CA ASP A 800 8.14 13.21 -27.99
C ASP A 800 8.02 13.43 -29.50
N ASN A 801 7.00 12.84 -30.12
CA ASN A 801 6.69 13.09 -31.54
C ASN A 801 5.56 14.12 -31.72
N ALA A 802 4.75 14.34 -30.67
CA ALA A 802 3.63 15.26 -30.69
C ALA A 802 4.08 16.71 -30.87
N ASN A 803 3.45 17.41 -31.81
CA ASN A 803 3.75 18.80 -32.13
C ASN A 803 2.45 19.58 -32.43
N ILE A 804 2.54 20.83 -32.87
CA ILE A 804 1.37 21.66 -33.14
C ILE A 804 0.55 21.12 -34.33
N GLN A 805 1.21 20.54 -35.33
CA GLN A 805 0.57 20.01 -36.53
C GLN A 805 -0.07 18.64 -36.28
N ASP A 806 0.61 17.78 -35.51
CA ASP A 806 0.09 16.50 -35.04
C ASP A 806 0.24 16.37 -33.52
N GLY A 807 -0.74 16.89 -32.79
CA GLY A 807 -0.76 16.86 -31.33
C GLY A 807 -1.05 15.48 -30.72
N LYS A 808 -1.28 14.45 -31.53
CA LYS A 808 -1.62 13.09 -31.10
C LYS A 808 -0.54 12.05 -31.40
N ALA A 809 0.55 12.45 -32.06
CA ALA A 809 1.64 11.54 -32.36
C ALA A 809 2.19 10.90 -31.08
N LEU A 810 2.19 9.56 -31.02
CA LEU A 810 2.66 8.82 -29.86
C LEU A 810 4.17 8.96 -29.70
N SER A 811 4.65 8.93 -28.47
CA SER A 811 6.07 9.00 -28.18
C SER A 811 6.83 7.73 -28.62
N THR A 812 8.14 7.85 -28.84
CA THR A 812 9.04 6.72 -29.12
C THR A 812 9.88 6.40 -27.88
N GLY A 813 10.35 5.16 -27.75
CA GLY A 813 11.31 4.73 -26.73
C GLY A 813 10.72 4.25 -25.40
N ILE A 814 9.39 4.30 -25.24
CA ILE A 814 8.69 3.59 -24.15
C ILE A 814 8.41 2.15 -24.60
N GLU A 815 9.09 1.18 -23.98
CA GLU A 815 9.01 -0.23 -24.41
C GLU A 815 7.84 -0.95 -23.76
N LYS A 816 7.64 -0.75 -22.46
CA LYS A 816 6.64 -1.47 -21.66
C LYS A 816 6.23 -0.69 -20.42
N VAL A 817 4.94 -0.73 -20.07
CA VAL A 817 4.39 -0.08 -18.88
C VAL A 817 3.56 -1.08 -18.08
N TRP A 818 3.80 -1.13 -16.77
CA TRP A 818 3.04 -1.90 -15.80
C TRP A 818 2.23 -0.95 -14.92
N VAL A 819 0.97 -1.31 -14.67
CA VAL A 819 0.12 -0.68 -13.66
C VAL A 819 -0.36 -1.77 -12.74
N ASN A 820 -0.10 -1.64 -11.43
CA ASN A 820 -0.42 -2.66 -10.42
C ASN A 820 0.03 -4.07 -10.84
N GLY A 821 1.26 -4.19 -11.35
CA GLY A 821 1.90 -5.44 -11.75
C GLY A 821 1.42 -6.03 -13.08
N GLN A 822 0.45 -5.42 -13.75
CA GLN A 822 -0.05 -5.88 -15.05
C GLN A 822 0.50 -5.00 -16.18
N VAL A 823 0.99 -5.62 -17.24
CA VAL A 823 1.46 -4.91 -18.44
C VAL A 823 0.26 -4.30 -19.16
N VAL A 824 0.17 -2.97 -19.24
CA VAL A 824 -0.93 -2.25 -19.90
C VAL A 824 -0.56 -1.71 -21.28
N TYR A 825 0.74 -1.51 -21.54
CA TYR A 825 1.26 -1.02 -22.81
C TYR A 825 2.56 -1.74 -23.16
N GLN A 826 2.71 -2.15 -24.42
CA GLN A 826 3.90 -2.80 -24.95
C GLN A 826 3.94 -2.63 -26.48
N SER A 827 5.15 -2.46 -27.04
CA SER A 827 5.35 -2.45 -28.50
C SER A 827 4.42 -1.46 -29.23
N GLN A 828 4.36 -0.23 -28.71
CA GLN A 828 3.56 0.87 -29.25
C GLN A 828 2.03 0.67 -29.18
N LYS A 829 1.53 -0.28 -28.39
CA LYS A 829 0.11 -0.64 -28.33
C LYS A 829 -0.34 -0.95 -26.90
N ALA A 830 -1.63 -0.76 -26.63
CA ALA A 830 -2.26 -1.27 -25.41
C ALA A 830 -2.35 -2.81 -25.45
N THR A 831 -2.28 -3.43 -24.28
CA THR A 831 -2.39 -4.90 -24.12
C THR A 831 -3.84 -5.35 -23.85
N GLY A 832 -4.76 -4.41 -23.62
CA GLY A 832 -6.14 -4.71 -23.19
C GLY A 832 -6.26 -5.06 -21.70
N LYS A 833 -5.23 -4.77 -20.89
CA LYS A 833 -5.30 -4.88 -19.42
C LYS A 833 -5.71 -3.54 -18.82
N TYR A 834 -6.61 -3.61 -17.83
CA TYR A 834 -7.21 -2.44 -17.16
C TYR A 834 -7.07 -2.58 -15.65
N SER A 835 -5.83 -2.49 -15.17
CA SER A 835 -5.46 -2.73 -13.77
C SER A 835 -5.44 -1.45 -12.92
N GLY A 836 -5.76 -0.30 -13.52
CA GLY A 836 -5.81 0.97 -12.82
C GLY A 836 -6.86 0.98 -11.70
N VAL A 837 -6.55 1.68 -10.62
CA VAL A 837 -7.46 1.86 -9.47
C VAL A 837 -7.68 3.33 -9.15
N LEU A 838 -8.79 3.63 -8.47
CA LEU A 838 -8.97 4.92 -7.79
C LEU A 838 -8.13 4.92 -6.52
N ILE A 839 -7.10 5.77 -6.48
CA ILE A 839 -6.25 5.98 -5.31
C ILE A 839 -7.00 6.88 -4.34
N ALA A 840 -7.11 6.42 -3.09
CA ALA A 840 -7.54 7.23 -1.96
C ALA A 840 -6.39 7.31 -0.94
N PRO A 841 -6.18 8.45 -0.28
CA PRO A 841 -5.26 8.52 0.84
C PRO A 841 -5.70 7.51 1.90
N ASN A 842 -4.76 6.69 2.35
CA ASN A 842 -5.03 5.69 3.38
C ASN A 842 -5.42 6.46 4.66
N PRO A 843 -6.59 6.24 5.27
CA PRO A 843 -6.92 6.87 6.54
C PRO A 843 -5.91 6.34 7.55
N ARG A 844 -4.91 7.17 7.88
CA ARG A 844 -3.82 6.93 8.83
C ARG A 844 -3.62 5.44 9.13
N ARG A 845 -2.66 4.78 8.46
CA ARG A 845 -1.84 3.83 9.21
C ARG A 845 -1.28 4.65 10.35
N GLY A 846 -1.90 4.58 11.52
CA GLY A 846 -1.25 4.96 12.75
C GLY A 846 0.11 4.30 12.73
N LEU A 847 1.09 4.98 13.31
CA LEU A 847 2.31 4.35 13.76
C LEU A 847 1.93 3.26 14.78
N ASN A 848 1.35 2.15 14.33
CA ASN A 848 1.39 0.88 15.03
C ASN A 848 2.72 0.28 14.61
N THR A 849 3.78 0.78 15.24
CA THR A 849 5.03 0.05 15.40
C THR A 849 4.77 -1.10 16.37
N GLU A 850 3.96 -2.07 15.96
CA GLU A 850 3.75 -3.33 16.64
C GLU A 850 3.56 -4.38 15.54
N ASN A 851 4.57 -5.24 15.37
CA ASN A 851 4.69 -6.39 14.46
C ASN A 851 5.86 -6.37 13.45
N ASP A 852 6.83 -5.47 13.59
CA ASP A 852 8.20 -5.70 13.08
C ASP A 852 9.18 -5.56 14.26
N ASN A 853 9.37 -6.65 15.02
CA ASN A 853 10.56 -6.97 15.80
C ASN A 853 10.53 -8.42 16.26
#